data_AF-A0A8H6IZP7-F1
#
_entry.id   AF-A0A8H6IZP7-F1
#
_cell.length_a   1.000
_cell.length_b   1.000
_cell.length_c   1.000
_cell.angle_alpha   90.00
_cell.angle_beta   90.00
_cell.angle_gamma   90.00
#
_symmetry.space_group_name_H-M   'P 1'
#
loop_
_entity.id
_entity.type
_entity.pdbx_description
1 polymer ?
#
loop_
_entity_poly.entity_id
_entity_poly.type
_entity_poly.pdbx_seq_one_letter_code
_entity_poly.pdbx_strand_id
1 'polypeptide(L)'
;MNRLFRLTRVSFCISTLKIPNLRFSRTCATIATMESLKVHNSLKPGQPVPFTPIEQGKVSWYACGPTVYDKSHLGHARNYVSTDIIRRIMMNYFGADVKFVMNITDVDDKIIIKARRQRLLELEKNKKYSDDELHNLALTAFREYAEKSLPLLKGSDGSALDEDNYPERRDTAYGKVLAGGTLTGEGKPGDDEAKTKMHISNMDAAAFAIKDKKYYPGVDEILLPYLDSLYKETIDTSDQTIFTDLTQSMEKLFFDDMDALNCLRPDFITRVTEYVPQIASFVERIVDKGFAYESDGSVYFDIAAFEKAGNTYARLRPGNRNDKSLQEDGEGALSKNLGEKRNEGDFALWKKSKKGEPYWPSRWGQGRPGWHIECSVMASDILGAQMDIHSGGIDLAFPHHDNELAQSEAFFCEKEKGEHTWVNNFLHMGHLSISGSKMSKSLKNFQTIQDALATTYSARGMRTVFLMGKWNDGVEISPDMRAQAASWEATINNYFSNVKALVADANASSAGIESLSIADKPAEGLLAELEKAKSDLHTALTNSFDTPQAMRVIQELVSEANKVIVSQDAEAKLPELVAIGRWITKILGIFGLDENAKAPYDGLGWAPAAAKADVDPKAVAQPYAAVFAKVKSEVEALNLSSEPLAALLAQNPDAEFASIAGEGVRDPEQLALPYLRATSKLRDELRRLVSTASPDAKKAILALTDRIRDEDLTVLGVSLDDRPDGKSSLIKFVPASELIAARNEKLAREAEKARAKEEAKRAREQAEKEKWEKAKLPHTEMFKGDDKYAEWDADGLPTKLRDGGGDVPKSQLKKLQKEWARQKKAHEEWQAKFGAGKA
;
A
#
# COMPACT_ATOMS: atom_id res chain seq x y z
N MET A 1 34.08 -42.78 -53.27
CA MET A 1 34.14 -43.76 -52.17
C MET A 1 33.25 -43.24 -51.05
N ASN A 2 32.00 -43.72 -50.86
CA ASN A 2 31.62 -44.94 -50.12
C ASN A 2 32.22 -44.93 -48.70
N ARG A 3 31.54 -45.09 -47.56
CA ARG A 3 30.20 -45.51 -47.08
C ARG A 3 30.17 -45.08 -45.58
N LEU A 4 29.05 -44.76 -44.92
CA LEU A 4 28.18 -45.65 -44.10
C LEU A 4 27.30 -44.70 -43.26
N PHE A 5 26.07 -44.96 -42.81
CA PHE A 5 24.93 -45.79 -43.22
C PHE A 5 23.71 -45.24 -42.43
N ARG A 6 22.52 -45.49 -42.94
CA ARG A 6 21.22 -44.90 -42.60
C ARG A 6 20.37 -45.85 -41.71
N LEU A 7 19.31 -45.29 -41.10
CA LEU A 7 18.10 -45.92 -40.51
C LEU A 7 18.28 -46.59 -39.13
N THR A 8 17.40 -46.44 -38.13
CA THR A 8 15.94 -46.64 -38.11
C THR A 8 15.28 -45.90 -36.93
N ARG A 9 14.08 -45.33 -37.09
CA ARG A 9 13.09 -45.25 -36.00
C ARG A 9 11.75 -45.79 -36.49
N VAL A 10 11.34 -46.86 -35.83
CA VAL A 10 10.15 -47.67 -36.06
C VAL A 10 8.93 -46.90 -35.56
N SER A 11 7.91 -46.85 -36.41
CA SER A 11 6.56 -46.39 -36.10
C SER A 11 5.86 -47.47 -35.27
N PHE A 12 5.43 -47.15 -34.04
CA PHE A 12 4.44 -47.93 -33.32
C PHE A 12 3.12 -47.16 -33.32
N CYS A 13 2.16 -47.71 -34.05
CA CYS A 13 0.78 -47.25 -34.14
C CYS A 13 0.05 -47.75 -32.88
N ILE A 14 -0.38 -46.85 -32.01
CA ILE A 14 -1.45 -47.13 -31.05
C ILE A 14 -2.61 -46.21 -31.41
N SER A 15 -3.67 -46.83 -31.88
CA SER A 15 -4.99 -46.27 -32.11
C SER A 15 -5.58 -45.73 -30.81
N THR A 16 -5.75 -44.42 -30.72
CA THR A 16 -6.66 -43.79 -29.75
C THR A 16 -7.88 -43.22 -30.48
N LEU A 17 -9.04 -43.56 -29.93
CA LEU A 17 -10.36 -43.26 -30.47
C LEU A 17 -10.55 -41.75 -30.72
N LYS A 18 -11.13 -41.44 -31.89
CA LYS A 18 -11.76 -40.15 -32.17
C LYS A 18 -12.87 -39.91 -31.14
N ILE A 19 -12.62 -39.00 -30.20
CA ILE A 19 -13.69 -38.35 -29.43
C ILE A 19 -14.20 -37.18 -30.28
N PRO A 20 -15.53 -36.99 -30.46
CA PRO A 20 -16.04 -35.92 -31.29
C PRO A 20 -15.72 -34.56 -30.67
N ASN A 21 -15.27 -33.63 -31.52
CA ASN A 21 -15.15 -32.21 -31.21
C ASN A 21 -16.45 -31.68 -30.59
N LEU A 22 -16.46 -31.46 -29.28
CA LEU A 22 -17.39 -30.54 -28.66
C LEU A 22 -17.02 -29.13 -29.10
N ARG A 23 -17.71 -28.65 -30.14
CA ARG A 23 -17.82 -27.23 -30.42
C ARG A 23 -18.51 -26.60 -29.21
N PHE A 24 -17.74 -25.96 -28.34
CA PHE A 24 -18.29 -24.90 -27.50
C PHE A 24 -18.86 -23.85 -28.46
N SER A 25 -20.19 -23.73 -28.46
CA SER A 25 -20.87 -22.57 -29.02
C SER A 25 -20.26 -21.34 -28.35
N ARG A 26 -19.52 -20.55 -29.12
CA ARG A 26 -19.06 -19.23 -28.73
C ARG A 26 -20.31 -18.36 -28.57
N THR A 27 -20.89 -18.32 -27.38
CA THR A 27 -21.58 -17.09 -26.97
C THR A 27 -20.51 -16.02 -26.92
N CYS A 28 -20.60 -15.11 -27.90
CA CYS A 28 -19.65 -14.06 -28.16
C CYS A 28 -19.59 -13.12 -26.96
N ALA A 29 -18.70 -13.38 -26.00
CA ALA A 29 -18.17 -12.32 -25.14
C ALA A 29 -17.34 -11.43 -26.06
N THR A 30 -17.97 -10.38 -26.58
CA THR A 30 -17.29 -9.31 -27.31
C THR A 30 -16.13 -8.82 -26.44
N ILE A 31 -14.89 -9.00 -26.88
CA ILE A 31 -13.75 -8.31 -26.30
C ILE A 31 -14.09 -6.81 -26.38
N ALA A 32 -14.01 -6.09 -25.25
CA ALA A 32 -14.24 -4.66 -25.26
C ALA A 32 -13.25 -4.01 -26.24
N THR A 33 -13.76 -3.31 -27.25
CA THR A 33 -12.91 -2.73 -28.29
C THR A 33 -12.33 -1.41 -27.80
N MET A 34 -11.06 -1.13 -28.13
CA MET A 34 -10.43 0.15 -27.82
C MET A 34 -11.13 1.37 -28.46
N GLU A 35 -11.97 1.17 -29.48
CA GLU A 35 -12.67 2.24 -30.20
C GLU A 35 -13.58 3.10 -29.30
N SER A 36 -14.11 2.56 -28.21
CA SER A 36 -14.95 3.30 -27.28
C SER A 36 -14.14 4.03 -26.19
N LEU A 37 -12.87 3.67 -25.99
CA LEU A 37 -12.05 4.15 -24.88
C LEU A 37 -11.83 5.66 -24.97
N LYS A 38 -12.05 6.34 -23.86
CA LYS A 38 -11.64 7.73 -23.65
C LYS A 38 -10.61 7.78 -22.54
N VAL A 39 -9.64 8.68 -22.64
CA VAL A 39 -8.58 8.85 -21.65
C VAL A 39 -8.44 10.31 -21.26
N HIS A 40 -8.15 10.58 -19.99
CA HIS A 40 -7.57 11.86 -19.62
C HIS A 40 -6.22 12.01 -20.32
N ASN A 41 -6.07 13.11 -21.05
CA ASN A 41 -4.86 13.44 -21.78
C ASN A 41 -4.39 14.82 -21.32
N SER A 42 -3.21 14.92 -20.73
CA SER A 42 -2.72 16.20 -20.22
C SER A 42 -2.46 17.26 -21.29
N LEU A 43 -2.35 16.88 -22.57
CA LEU A 43 -2.34 17.83 -23.70
C LEU A 43 -3.70 18.48 -23.96
N LYS A 44 -4.79 17.86 -23.47
CA LYS A 44 -6.18 18.29 -23.64
C LYS A 44 -6.86 18.29 -22.26
N PRO A 45 -6.53 19.25 -21.38
CA PRO A 45 -7.04 19.27 -20.01
C PRO A 45 -8.57 19.36 -20.00
N GLY A 46 -9.19 18.65 -19.05
CA GLY A 46 -10.65 18.59 -18.91
C GLY A 46 -11.18 17.16 -19.00
N GLN A 47 -12.33 17.00 -19.65
CA GLN A 47 -13.00 15.70 -19.79
C GLN A 47 -12.16 14.72 -20.62
N PRO A 48 -12.27 13.39 -20.36
CA PRO A 48 -11.59 12.38 -21.16
C PRO A 48 -11.87 12.51 -22.66
N VAL A 49 -10.83 12.37 -23.47
CA VAL A 49 -10.88 12.45 -24.94
C VAL A 49 -10.80 11.05 -25.56
N PRO A 50 -11.37 10.80 -26.76
CA PRO A 50 -11.25 9.51 -27.44
C PRO A 50 -9.78 9.07 -27.59
N PHE A 51 -9.49 7.82 -27.27
CA PHE A 51 -8.20 7.20 -27.49
C PHE A 51 -8.17 6.58 -28.89
N THR A 52 -7.24 7.02 -29.73
CA THR A 52 -7.06 6.48 -31.08
C THR A 52 -5.61 6.03 -31.22
N PRO A 53 -5.33 4.72 -31.29
CA PRO A 53 -3.97 4.23 -31.47
C PRO A 53 -3.45 4.56 -32.88
N ILE A 54 -2.14 4.69 -33.03
CA ILE A 54 -1.43 4.87 -34.30
C ILE A 54 -1.67 3.64 -35.19
N GLU A 55 -1.58 2.44 -34.62
CA GLU A 55 -1.91 1.18 -35.28
C GLU A 55 -3.02 0.46 -34.51
N GLN A 56 -4.11 0.09 -35.20
CA GLN A 56 -5.27 -0.51 -34.55
C GLN A 56 -4.90 -1.78 -33.78
N GLY A 57 -5.26 -1.81 -32.49
CA GLY A 57 -4.98 -2.94 -31.60
C GLY A 57 -3.57 -2.97 -31.00
N LYS A 58 -2.67 -2.07 -31.39
CA LYS A 58 -1.33 -1.94 -30.80
C LYS A 58 -1.18 -0.60 -30.07
N VAL A 59 -0.33 -0.58 -29.05
CA VAL A 59 -0.07 0.61 -28.24
C VAL A 59 1.43 0.71 -27.94
N SER A 60 2.06 1.76 -28.44
CA SER A 60 3.41 2.18 -28.08
C SER A 60 3.38 3.08 -26.84
N TRP A 61 4.04 2.64 -25.76
CA TRP A 61 3.97 3.33 -24.47
C TRP A 61 5.37 3.52 -23.87
N TYR A 62 5.79 4.77 -23.67
CA TYR A 62 6.97 5.11 -22.87
C TYR A 62 6.60 5.68 -21.49
N ALA A 63 7.18 5.14 -20.42
CA ALA A 63 6.99 5.65 -19.06
C ALA A 63 8.33 6.14 -18.48
N CYS A 64 8.36 7.36 -17.94
CA CYS A 64 9.52 7.84 -17.22
C CYS A 64 9.76 6.97 -15.97
N GLY A 65 10.95 6.40 -15.88
CA GLY A 65 11.38 5.58 -14.76
C GLY A 65 12.13 6.37 -13.69
N PRO A 66 12.72 5.67 -12.70
CA PRO A 66 13.30 6.29 -11.52
C PRO A 66 14.69 6.88 -11.79
N THR A 67 15.02 7.94 -11.05
CA THR A 67 16.41 8.31 -10.77
C THR A 67 16.96 7.41 -9.66
N VAL A 68 17.90 6.53 -10.00
CA VAL A 68 18.40 5.45 -9.13
C VAL A 68 19.51 5.91 -8.20
N TYR A 69 19.24 6.95 -7.42
CA TYR A 69 20.15 7.44 -6.37
C TYR A 69 19.76 6.97 -4.96
N ASP A 70 18.52 6.53 -4.74
CA ASP A 70 18.03 6.16 -3.43
C ASP A 70 16.81 5.24 -3.49
N LYS A 71 16.48 4.57 -2.37
CA LYS A 71 15.36 3.64 -2.25
C LYS A 71 14.02 4.22 -2.71
N SER A 72 13.13 3.36 -3.18
CA SER A 72 11.79 3.76 -3.59
C SER A 72 10.87 4.03 -2.40
N HIS A 73 9.93 4.95 -2.58
CA HIS A 73 8.94 5.30 -1.57
C HIS A 73 7.52 5.15 -2.10
N LEU A 74 6.53 5.29 -1.22
CA LEU A 74 5.12 5.16 -1.56
C LEU A 74 4.65 6.08 -2.72
N GLY A 75 5.24 7.27 -2.90
CA GLY A 75 4.99 8.08 -4.09
C GLY A 75 5.35 7.38 -5.42
N HIS A 76 6.46 6.64 -5.47
CA HIS A 76 6.80 5.78 -6.61
C HIS A 76 5.81 4.63 -6.74
N ALA A 77 5.44 3.97 -5.63
CA ALA A 77 4.43 2.93 -5.65
C ALA A 77 3.12 3.43 -6.29
N ARG A 78 2.65 4.62 -5.89
CA ARG A 78 1.45 5.24 -6.50
C ARG A 78 1.60 5.40 -8.01
N ASN A 79 2.73 5.94 -8.47
CA ASN A 79 3.01 6.11 -9.90
C ASN A 79 2.98 4.77 -10.64
N TYR A 80 3.90 3.86 -10.31
CA TYR A 80 4.14 2.65 -11.09
C TYR A 80 3.03 1.59 -10.95
N VAL A 81 2.41 1.46 -9.78
CA VAL A 81 1.27 0.54 -9.61
C VAL A 81 0.05 1.04 -10.39
N SER A 82 -0.20 2.35 -10.43
CA SER A 82 -1.31 2.90 -11.23
C SER A 82 -1.05 2.74 -12.73
N THR A 83 0.19 2.97 -13.20
CA THR A 83 0.60 2.67 -14.58
C THR A 83 0.39 1.20 -14.91
N ASP A 84 0.80 0.29 -14.03
CA ASP A 84 0.63 -1.16 -14.20
C ASP A 84 -0.84 -1.57 -14.28
N ILE A 85 -1.70 -1.03 -13.41
CA ILE A 85 -3.16 -1.27 -13.45
C ILE A 85 -3.72 -0.86 -14.82
N ILE A 86 -3.39 0.35 -15.30
CA ILE A 86 -3.88 0.84 -16.60
C ILE A 86 -3.33 -0.04 -17.73
N ARG A 87 -2.03 -0.38 -17.72
CA ARG A 87 -1.40 -1.28 -18.69
C ARG A 87 -2.12 -2.62 -18.74
N ARG A 88 -2.43 -3.22 -17.58
CA ARG A 88 -3.15 -4.49 -17.51
C ARG A 88 -4.59 -4.38 -18.02
N ILE A 89 -5.29 -3.27 -17.76
CA ILE A 89 -6.63 -3.02 -18.31
C ILE A 89 -6.55 -2.91 -19.84
N MET A 90 -5.60 -2.16 -20.39
CA MET A 90 -5.41 -2.07 -21.84
C MET A 90 -5.15 -3.45 -22.46
N MET A 91 -4.24 -4.23 -21.88
CA MET A 91 -3.89 -5.56 -22.40
C MET A 91 -5.02 -6.58 -22.27
N ASN A 92 -5.59 -6.73 -21.07
CA ASN A 92 -6.42 -7.88 -20.73
C ASN A 92 -7.94 -7.60 -20.74
N TYR A 93 -8.35 -6.32 -20.71
CA TYR A 93 -9.74 -5.93 -20.86
C TYR A 93 -10.03 -5.44 -22.29
N PHE A 94 -9.19 -4.56 -22.82
CA PHE A 94 -9.33 -4.01 -24.18
C PHE A 94 -8.58 -4.80 -25.27
N GLY A 95 -7.78 -5.79 -24.90
CA GLY A 95 -7.09 -6.67 -25.85
C GLY A 95 -5.94 -6.00 -26.61
N ALA A 96 -5.36 -4.92 -26.08
CA ALA A 96 -4.28 -4.20 -26.73
C ALA A 96 -2.94 -4.96 -26.66
N ASP A 97 -2.21 -5.01 -27.77
CA ASP A 97 -0.79 -5.40 -27.80
C ASP A 97 0.07 -4.19 -27.41
N VAL A 98 0.49 -4.13 -26.14
CA VAL A 98 1.21 -2.99 -25.57
C VAL A 98 2.72 -3.24 -25.62
N LYS A 99 3.44 -2.40 -26.35
CA LYS A 99 4.91 -2.30 -26.29
C LYS A 99 5.29 -1.24 -25.25
N PHE A 100 5.68 -1.68 -24.06
CA PHE A 100 5.96 -0.81 -22.91
C PHE A 100 7.47 -0.64 -22.67
N VAL A 101 7.93 0.60 -22.72
CA VAL A 101 9.33 1.01 -22.56
C VAL A 101 9.45 1.88 -21.31
N MET A 102 10.50 1.67 -20.53
CA MET A 102 10.79 2.48 -19.35
C MET A 102 12.29 2.74 -19.24
N ASN A 103 12.69 3.97 -18.99
CA ASN A 103 14.10 4.26 -18.74
C ASN A 103 14.50 4.06 -17.28
N ILE A 104 15.80 4.04 -17.05
CA ILE A 104 16.44 4.23 -15.75
C ILE A 104 17.35 5.46 -15.89
N THR A 105 17.11 6.48 -15.08
CA THR A 105 18.01 7.64 -15.01
C THR A 105 19.16 7.29 -14.08
N ASP A 106 20.26 6.81 -14.67
CA ASP A 106 21.52 6.45 -14.01
C ASP A 106 22.62 7.52 -14.17
N VAL A 107 22.29 8.67 -14.76
CA VAL A 107 23.11 9.89 -14.76
C VAL A 107 22.23 11.05 -14.30
N ASP A 108 22.53 11.62 -13.14
CA ASP A 108 21.83 12.79 -12.61
C ASP A 108 22.69 13.49 -11.55
N ASP A 109 22.47 14.79 -11.34
CA ASP A 109 23.17 15.58 -10.33
C ASP A 109 23.04 14.95 -8.92
N LYS A 110 21.89 14.35 -8.58
CA LYS A 110 21.68 13.69 -7.28
C LYS A 110 22.53 12.43 -7.13
N ILE A 111 22.69 11.66 -8.21
CA ILE A 111 23.56 10.47 -8.25
C ILE A 111 25.01 10.90 -8.06
N ILE A 112 25.44 11.90 -8.83
CA ILE A 112 26.82 12.42 -8.81
C ILE A 112 27.17 12.89 -7.40
N ILE A 113 26.33 13.72 -6.80
CA ILE A 113 26.55 14.28 -5.47
C ILE A 113 26.57 13.16 -4.42
N LYS A 114 25.63 12.21 -4.46
CA LYS A 114 25.55 11.15 -3.45
C LYS A 114 26.74 10.20 -3.52
N ALA A 115 27.05 9.69 -4.70
CA ALA A 115 28.18 8.79 -4.94
C ALA A 115 29.51 9.44 -4.52
N ARG A 116 29.75 10.69 -4.97
CA ARG A 116 30.97 11.43 -4.63
C ARG A 116 31.09 11.68 -3.13
N ARG A 117 30.02 12.09 -2.46
CA ARG A 117 30.00 12.31 -1.01
C ARG A 117 30.28 11.04 -0.23
N GLN A 118 29.64 9.93 -0.60
CA GLN A 118 29.88 8.64 0.03
C GLN A 118 31.35 8.22 -0.13
N ARG A 119 31.90 8.35 -1.34
CA ARG A 119 33.30 8.05 -1.59
C ARG A 119 34.25 8.91 -0.76
N LEU A 120 33.99 10.22 -0.67
CA LEU A 120 34.79 11.13 0.14
C LEU A 120 34.72 10.77 1.63
N LEU A 121 33.55 10.42 2.14
CA LEU A 121 33.37 9.99 3.53
C LEU A 121 34.09 8.67 3.81
N GLU A 122 34.07 7.70 2.89
CA GLU A 122 34.84 6.45 3.01
C GLU A 122 36.34 6.71 3.07
N LEU A 123 36.85 7.57 2.18
CA LEU A 123 38.26 7.97 2.18
C LEU A 123 38.64 8.68 3.49
N GLU A 124 37.73 9.52 4.01
CA GLU A 124 37.91 10.22 5.27
C GLU A 124 37.98 9.27 6.46
N LYS A 125 37.07 8.29 6.53
CA LYS A 125 37.02 7.26 7.58
C LYS A 125 38.26 6.35 7.60
N ASN A 126 38.96 6.24 6.47
CA ASN A 126 40.20 5.45 6.37
C ASN A 126 41.44 6.22 6.84
N LYS A 127 41.33 7.53 7.12
CA LYS A 127 42.43 8.30 7.73
C LYS A 127 42.55 7.97 9.21
N LYS A 128 43.76 8.10 9.74
CA LYS A 128 44.02 7.96 11.18
C LYS A 128 43.95 9.33 11.83
N TYR A 129 43.05 9.48 12.79
CA TYR A 129 42.88 10.67 13.60
C TYR A 129 43.18 10.37 15.06
N SER A 130 43.79 11.33 15.76
CA SER A 130 43.65 11.45 17.21
C SER A 130 42.23 11.93 17.56
N ASP A 131 41.81 11.70 18.81
CA ASP A 131 40.49 12.14 19.28
C ASP A 131 40.29 13.65 19.09
N ASP A 132 41.32 14.47 19.34
CA ASP A 132 41.24 15.93 19.21
C ASP A 132 41.12 16.37 17.75
N GLU A 133 41.81 15.70 16.82
CA GLU A 133 41.70 15.99 15.39
C GLU A 133 40.31 15.64 14.86
N LEU A 134 39.76 14.49 15.26
CA LEU A 134 38.43 14.06 14.84
C LEU A 134 37.33 14.95 15.46
N HIS A 135 37.52 15.35 16.71
CA HIS A 135 36.65 16.32 17.37
C HIS A 135 36.60 17.65 16.62
N ASN A 136 37.77 18.22 16.28
CA ASN A 136 37.87 19.47 15.55
C ASN A 136 37.27 19.38 14.14
N LEU A 137 37.49 18.27 13.44
CA LEU A 137 36.88 17.99 12.14
C LEU A 137 35.35 17.99 12.24
N ALA A 138 34.81 17.27 13.23
CA ALA A 138 33.38 17.17 13.46
C ALA A 138 32.75 18.53 13.83
N LEU A 139 33.37 19.28 14.74
CA LEU A 139 32.90 20.63 15.12
C LEU A 139 32.94 21.61 13.96
N THR A 140 33.95 21.53 13.10
CA THR A 140 34.04 22.40 11.91
C THR A 140 32.91 22.08 10.94
N ALA A 141 32.69 20.81 10.62
CA ALA A 141 31.58 20.37 9.78
C ALA A 141 30.22 20.73 10.39
N PHE A 142 30.07 20.63 11.72
CA PHE A 142 28.86 20.96 12.45
C PHE A 142 28.49 22.44 12.27
N ARG A 143 29.47 23.34 12.40
CA ARG A 143 29.29 24.78 12.23
C ARG A 143 28.95 25.17 10.79
N GLU A 144 29.68 24.62 9.82
CA GLU A 144 29.43 24.85 8.39
C GLU A 144 28.04 24.36 7.95
N TYR A 145 27.64 23.18 8.45
CA TYR A 145 26.32 22.64 8.18
C TYR A 145 25.20 23.51 8.76
N ALA A 146 25.40 24.00 9.99
CA ALA A 146 24.47 24.91 10.66
C ALA A 146 24.32 26.22 9.89
N GLU A 147 25.41 26.87 9.49
CA GLU A 147 25.36 28.14 8.76
C GLU A 147 24.60 28.01 7.43
N LYS A 148 24.78 26.88 6.74
CA LYS A 148 24.13 26.64 5.45
C LYS A 148 22.66 26.21 5.56
N SER A 149 22.33 25.38 6.55
CA SER A 149 21.04 24.68 6.60
C SER A 149 20.12 25.15 7.71
N LEU A 150 20.67 25.75 8.77
CA LEU A 150 19.95 26.26 9.94
C LEU A 150 20.54 27.63 10.37
N PRO A 151 20.48 28.66 9.50
CA PRO A 151 21.21 29.91 9.69
C PRO A 151 20.81 30.69 10.95
N LEU A 152 19.63 30.42 11.54
CA LEU A 152 19.19 31.07 12.78
C LEU A 152 19.92 30.57 14.03
N LEU A 153 20.76 29.52 13.92
CA LEU A 153 21.63 29.07 15.02
C LEU A 153 22.83 29.99 15.25
N LYS A 154 23.06 30.97 14.37
CA LYS A 154 24.11 31.97 14.52
C LYS A 154 23.74 32.90 15.68
N GLY A 155 24.41 32.70 16.83
CA GLY A 155 24.14 33.44 18.06
C GLY A 155 24.36 34.95 17.89
N SER A 156 23.53 35.75 18.54
CA SER A 156 23.68 37.21 18.61
C SER A 156 24.81 37.66 19.56
N ASP A 157 25.35 36.73 20.35
CA ASP A 157 26.37 36.93 21.38
C ASP A 157 27.82 36.77 20.87
N GLY A 158 28.00 36.36 19.60
CA GLY A 158 29.30 36.17 18.97
C GLY A 158 30.05 34.89 19.38
N SER A 159 29.46 34.01 20.21
CA SER A 159 30.09 32.75 20.59
C SER A 159 29.85 31.64 19.55
N ALA A 160 30.88 30.83 19.31
CA ALA A 160 30.86 29.78 18.30
C ALA A 160 29.90 28.65 18.69
N LEU A 161 29.18 28.11 17.69
CA LEU A 161 28.27 26.98 17.92
C LEU A 161 29.07 25.71 18.23
N ASP A 162 28.65 24.96 19.25
CA ASP A 162 29.21 23.67 19.66
C ASP A 162 28.11 22.74 20.18
N GLU A 163 28.46 21.51 20.54
CA GLU A 163 27.53 20.48 21.02
C GLU A 163 26.85 20.82 22.35
N ASP A 164 27.44 21.70 23.17
CA ASP A 164 26.93 22.04 24.49
C ASP A 164 25.93 23.20 24.43
N ASN A 165 26.19 24.22 23.60
CA ASN A 165 25.30 25.36 23.43
C ASN A 165 24.23 25.16 22.35
N TYR A 166 24.37 24.14 21.50
CA TYR A 166 23.44 23.85 20.42
C TYR A 166 21.99 23.57 20.87
N PRO A 167 21.70 22.74 21.91
CA PRO A 167 20.32 22.42 22.28
C PRO A 167 19.50 23.68 22.64
N GLU A 168 20.07 24.59 23.42
CA GLU A 168 19.41 25.83 23.83
C GLU A 168 19.16 26.76 22.63
N ARG A 169 20.15 26.90 21.74
CA ARG A 169 20.03 27.71 20.51
C ARG A 169 19.00 27.13 19.55
N ARG A 170 18.99 25.81 19.37
CA ARG A 170 18.01 25.09 18.55
C ARG A 170 16.60 25.33 19.07
N ASP A 171 16.36 25.15 20.36
CA ASP A 171 15.04 25.29 20.95
C ASP A 171 14.55 26.74 20.89
N THR A 172 15.46 27.70 21.06
CA THR A 172 15.16 29.13 20.92
C THR A 172 14.80 29.51 19.47
N ALA A 173 15.61 29.07 18.50
CA ALA A 173 15.45 29.46 17.10
C ALA A 173 14.33 28.69 16.37
N TYR A 174 14.18 27.40 16.67
CA TYR A 174 13.34 26.46 15.91
C TYR A 174 12.32 25.70 16.77
N GLY A 175 12.17 26.02 18.05
CA GLY A 175 11.24 25.33 18.95
C GLY A 175 9.79 25.30 18.46
N LYS A 176 9.33 26.37 17.76
CA LYS A 176 8.00 26.41 17.13
C LYS A 176 7.84 25.36 16.03
N VAL A 177 8.86 25.20 15.20
CA VAL A 177 8.88 24.18 14.12
C VAL A 177 8.87 22.79 14.74
N LEU A 178 9.70 22.55 15.77
CA LEU A 178 9.72 21.29 16.52
C LEU A 178 8.37 20.95 17.16
N ALA A 179 7.64 21.95 17.65
CA ALA A 179 6.29 21.80 18.19
C ALA A 179 5.20 21.58 17.12
N GLY A 180 5.55 21.52 15.83
CA GLY A 180 4.61 21.29 14.73
C GLY A 180 3.97 22.55 14.15
N GLY A 181 4.46 23.74 14.50
CA GLY A 181 4.08 25.01 13.85
C GLY A 181 5.00 25.40 12.69
N THR A 182 4.75 26.56 12.11
CA THR A 182 5.65 27.22 11.16
C THR A 182 6.70 28.06 11.89
N LEU A 183 7.75 28.47 11.18
CA LEU A 183 8.79 29.33 11.74
C LEU A 183 8.21 30.70 12.18
N THR A 184 7.27 31.25 11.39
CA THR A 184 6.57 32.50 11.71
C THR A 184 5.53 32.32 12.83
N GLY A 185 4.96 31.12 12.95
CA GLY A 185 3.81 30.82 13.82
C GLY A 185 2.46 31.03 13.14
N GLU A 186 2.46 31.39 11.86
CA GLU A 186 1.26 31.57 11.04
C GLU A 186 1.16 30.47 9.96
N GLY A 187 -0.06 30.04 9.67
CA GLY A 187 -0.32 29.03 8.64
C GLY A 187 -0.12 27.58 9.09
N LYS A 188 -0.25 26.65 8.13
CA LYS A 188 0.02 25.23 8.36
C LYS A 188 1.46 24.93 7.94
N PRO A 189 2.19 24.11 8.71
CA PRO A 189 3.53 23.66 8.32
C PRO A 189 3.51 22.98 6.95
N GLY A 190 4.48 23.32 6.12
CA GLY A 190 4.65 22.77 4.79
C GLY A 190 5.99 22.06 4.60
N ASP A 191 6.44 22.03 3.35
CA ASP A 191 7.68 21.37 2.95
C ASP A 191 8.92 22.02 3.60
N ASP A 192 8.93 23.35 3.76
CA ASP A 192 10.05 24.07 4.38
C ASP A 192 10.24 23.72 5.86
N GLU A 193 9.16 23.60 6.63
CA GLU A 193 9.22 23.13 8.02
C GLU A 193 9.70 21.68 8.11
N ALA A 194 9.23 20.80 7.21
CA ALA A 194 9.68 19.42 7.18
C ALA A 194 11.19 19.32 6.88
N LYS A 195 11.68 20.11 5.93
CA LYS A 195 13.12 20.21 5.60
C LYS A 195 13.93 20.75 6.77
N THR A 196 13.41 21.75 7.48
CA THR A 196 14.04 22.30 8.69
C THR A 196 14.17 21.24 9.77
N LYS A 197 13.12 20.46 10.05
CA LYS A 197 13.14 19.34 11.01
C LYS A 197 14.18 18.28 10.65
N MET A 198 14.29 17.94 9.37
CA MET A 198 15.31 17.01 8.89
C MET A 198 16.73 17.53 9.21
N HIS A 199 17.02 18.81 8.91
CA HIS A 199 18.33 19.38 9.22
C HIS A 199 18.62 19.41 10.72
N ILE A 200 17.60 19.69 11.54
CA ILE A 200 17.72 19.65 13.01
C ILE A 200 18.03 18.22 13.47
N SER A 201 17.33 17.21 12.96
CA SER A 201 17.59 15.81 13.31
C SER A 201 19.02 15.37 12.96
N ASN A 202 19.55 15.80 11.81
CA ASN A 202 20.94 15.53 11.44
C ASN A 202 21.93 16.19 12.42
N MET A 203 21.65 17.41 12.87
CA MET A 203 22.48 18.12 13.85
C MET A 203 22.34 17.55 15.27
N ASP A 204 21.14 17.12 15.69
CA ASP A 204 20.93 16.45 16.99
C ASP A 204 21.78 15.18 17.09
N ALA A 205 21.79 14.35 16.05
CA ALA A 205 22.61 13.15 15.98
C ALA A 205 24.11 13.48 16.06
N ALA A 206 24.55 14.52 15.33
CA ALA A 206 25.94 14.96 15.34
C ALA A 206 26.37 15.53 16.70
N ALA A 207 25.56 16.38 17.33
CA ALA A 207 25.84 16.96 18.64
C ALA A 207 25.98 15.86 19.71
N PHE A 208 25.07 14.89 19.71
CA PHE A 208 25.16 13.73 20.60
C PHE A 208 26.44 12.91 20.36
N ALA A 209 26.77 12.64 19.10
CA ALA A 209 27.95 11.89 18.71
C ALA A 209 29.27 12.58 19.09
N ILE A 210 29.36 13.91 18.92
CA ILE A 210 30.50 14.73 19.30
C ILE A 210 30.69 14.69 20.81
N LYS A 211 29.61 14.92 21.58
CA LYS A 211 29.61 14.91 23.05
C LYS A 211 30.08 13.57 23.63
N ASP A 212 29.59 12.47 23.08
CA ASP A 212 29.92 11.11 23.51
C ASP A 212 31.25 10.59 22.93
N LYS A 213 31.94 11.37 22.10
CA LYS A 213 33.13 10.96 21.32
C LYS A 213 32.88 9.70 20.47
N LYS A 214 31.64 9.48 20.04
CA LYS A 214 31.19 8.40 19.16
C LYS A 214 30.83 8.95 17.80
N TYR A 215 31.82 9.52 17.12
CA TYR A 215 31.63 10.32 15.91
C TYR A 215 30.90 9.56 14.81
N TYR A 216 31.39 8.39 14.41
CA TYR A 216 30.80 7.63 13.30
C TYR A 216 29.75 6.62 13.80
N PRO A 217 28.60 6.49 13.11
CA PRO A 217 28.15 7.26 11.94
C PRO A 217 27.44 8.59 12.30
N GLY A 218 27.36 8.97 13.57
CA GLY A 218 26.57 10.11 14.04
C GLY A 218 26.88 11.47 13.40
N VAL A 219 28.11 11.70 12.93
CA VAL A 219 28.51 12.92 12.21
C VAL A 219 28.51 12.78 10.68
N ASP A 220 28.14 11.61 10.13
CA ASP A 220 28.22 11.34 8.69
C ASP A 220 27.41 12.37 7.89
N GLU A 221 26.17 12.66 8.31
CA GLU A 221 25.25 13.55 7.60
C GLU A 221 25.75 14.99 7.49
N ILE A 222 26.53 15.47 8.47
CA ILE A 222 27.15 16.80 8.43
C ILE A 222 28.50 16.78 7.69
N LEU A 223 29.24 15.67 7.76
CA LEU A 223 30.51 15.53 7.06
C LEU A 223 30.34 15.39 5.55
N LEU A 224 29.31 14.69 5.08
CA LEU A 224 29.07 14.48 3.65
C LEU A 224 29.12 15.79 2.83
N PRO A 225 28.29 16.83 3.12
CA PRO A 225 28.36 18.10 2.39
C PRO A 225 29.63 18.92 2.67
N TYR A 226 30.26 18.77 3.84
CA TYR A 226 31.49 19.47 4.20
C TYR A 226 32.70 18.93 3.42
N LEU A 227 32.89 17.60 3.40
CA LEU A 227 33.97 16.98 2.63
C LEU A 227 33.83 17.25 1.12
N ASP A 228 32.59 17.26 0.61
CA ASP A 228 32.30 17.61 -0.77
C ASP A 228 32.62 19.08 -1.10
N SER A 229 32.47 20.01 -0.16
CA SER A 229 32.87 21.41 -0.40
C SER A 229 34.39 21.56 -0.54
N LEU A 230 35.16 20.75 0.19
CA LEU A 230 36.62 20.77 0.20
C LEU A 230 37.25 19.99 -0.95
N TYR A 231 36.70 18.81 -1.25
CA TYR A 231 37.41 17.78 -2.00
C TYR A 231 36.68 17.27 -3.23
N LYS A 232 35.53 17.83 -3.60
CA LYS A 232 34.80 17.38 -4.81
C LYS A 232 35.66 17.30 -6.07
N GLU A 233 36.63 18.21 -6.24
CA GLU A 233 37.48 18.27 -7.43
C GLU A 233 38.65 17.27 -7.43
N THR A 234 38.90 16.59 -6.31
CA THR A 234 40.03 15.65 -6.17
C THR A 234 39.68 14.22 -6.54
N ILE A 235 38.38 13.93 -6.70
CA ILE A 235 37.90 12.61 -7.12
C ILE A 235 38.18 12.41 -8.60
N ASP A 236 38.93 11.34 -8.90
CA ASP A 236 39.09 10.85 -10.27
C ASP A 236 37.78 10.20 -10.72
N THR A 237 37.16 10.79 -11.76
CA THR A 237 35.91 10.32 -12.36
C THR A 237 36.12 9.63 -13.71
N SER A 238 37.37 9.33 -14.09
CA SER A 238 37.66 8.46 -15.24
C SER A 238 37.18 7.03 -15.00
N ASP A 239 37.22 6.57 -13.75
CA ASP A 239 36.53 5.37 -13.30
C ASP A 239 35.08 5.72 -12.94
N GLN A 240 34.15 5.35 -13.82
CA GLN A 240 32.73 5.61 -13.60
C GLN A 240 32.07 4.65 -12.61
N THR A 241 32.78 3.62 -12.10
CA THR A 241 32.22 2.65 -11.14
C THR A 241 31.72 3.31 -9.87
N ILE A 242 32.35 4.42 -9.45
CA ILE A 242 31.88 5.25 -8.33
C ILE A 242 30.40 5.63 -8.45
N PHE A 243 29.92 5.90 -9.68
CA PHE A 243 28.53 6.21 -9.95
C PHE A 243 27.72 4.95 -10.26
N THR A 244 28.25 4.06 -11.11
CA THR A 244 27.47 2.92 -11.60
C THR A 244 27.14 1.92 -10.49
N ASP A 245 28.02 1.69 -9.51
CA ASP A 245 27.76 0.77 -8.39
C ASP A 245 26.56 1.22 -7.55
N LEU A 246 26.46 2.52 -7.27
CA LEU A 246 25.29 3.10 -6.60
C LEU A 246 24.03 2.90 -7.47
N THR A 247 24.10 3.23 -8.76
CA THR A 247 22.92 3.15 -9.63
C THR A 247 22.42 1.74 -9.86
N GLN A 248 23.31 0.76 -10.06
CA GLN A 248 22.96 -0.64 -10.27
C GLN A 248 22.34 -1.25 -9.01
N SER A 249 22.89 -0.94 -7.82
CA SER A 249 22.31 -1.42 -6.56
C SER A 249 20.93 -0.82 -6.30
N MET A 250 20.73 0.47 -6.57
CA MET A 250 19.43 1.15 -6.43
C MET A 250 18.43 0.72 -7.50
N GLU A 251 18.86 0.49 -8.74
CA GLU A 251 18.03 -0.06 -9.83
C GLU A 251 17.51 -1.44 -9.44
N LYS A 252 18.39 -2.32 -8.94
CA LYS A 252 17.98 -3.64 -8.45
C LYS A 252 16.91 -3.52 -7.36
N LEU A 253 17.15 -2.67 -6.35
CA LEU A 253 16.19 -2.47 -5.26
C LEU A 253 14.85 -1.90 -5.76
N PHE A 254 14.88 -0.96 -6.71
CA PHE A 254 13.66 -0.44 -7.33
C PHE A 254 12.83 -1.56 -7.95
N PHE A 255 13.47 -2.44 -8.72
CA PHE A 255 12.78 -3.53 -9.37
C PHE A 255 12.33 -4.63 -8.39
N ASP A 256 13.12 -4.93 -7.35
CA ASP A 256 12.69 -5.81 -6.26
C ASP A 256 11.41 -5.26 -5.60
N ASP A 257 11.32 -3.94 -5.39
CA ASP A 257 10.12 -3.27 -4.84
C ASP A 257 8.93 -3.36 -5.82
N MET A 258 9.15 -3.15 -7.12
CA MET A 258 8.09 -3.26 -8.13
C MET A 258 7.56 -4.70 -8.27
N ASP A 259 8.45 -5.69 -8.20
CA ASP A 259 8.07 -7.11 -8.19
C ASP A 259 7.27 -7.46 -6.93
N ALA A 260 7.70 -6.96 -5.76
CA ALA A 260 6.98 -7.16 -4.50
C ALA A 260 5.57 -6.52 -4.53
N LEU A 261 5.37 -5.46 -5.32
CA LEU A 261 4.07 -4.86 -5.58
C LEU A 261 3.29 -5.52 -6.73
N ASN A 262 3.81 -6.61 -7.31
CA ASN A 262 3.22 -7.33 -8.45
C ASN A 262 3.02 -6.41 -9.68
N CYS A 263 3.95 -5.49 -9.93
CA CYS A 263 4.00 -4.73 -11.18
C CYS A 263 4.61 -5.60 -12.29
N LEU A 264 4.08 -5.51 -13.51
CA LEU A 264 4.70 -6.14 -14.68
C LEU A 264 6.00 -5.43 -15.02
N ARG A 265 7.04 -6.21 -15.36
CA ARG A 265 8.29 -5.66 -15.88
C ARG A 265 8.07 -4.97 -17.23
N PRO A 266 8.83 -3.90 -17.54
CA PRO A 266 8.84 -3.32 -18.88
C PRO A 266 9.30 -4.32 -19.94
N ASP A 267 8.84 -4.15 -21.18
CA ASP A 267 9.30 -4.96 -22.31
C ASP A 267 10.72 -4.54 -22.73
N PHE A 268 11.03 -3.25 -22.59
CA PHE A 268 12.36 -2.68 -22.82
C PHE A 268 12.75 -1.75 -21.66
N ILE A 269 13.98 -1.90 -21.19
CA ILE A 269 14.61 -1.01 -20.21
C ILE A 269 15.77 -0.30 -20.92
N THR A 270 15.82 1.03 -20.82
CA THR A 270 16.91 1.84 -21.37
C THR A 270 17.65 2.57 -20.24
N ARG A 271 18.97 2.71 -20.34
CA ARG A 271 19.79 3.43 -19.34
C ARG A 271 20.50 4.60 -19.99
N VAL A 272 20.62 5.72 -19.29
CA VAL A 272 21.23 6.93 -19.84
C VAL A 272 22.68 6.69 -20.24
N THR A 273 23.43 5.97 -19.40
CA THR A 273 24.84 5.62 -19.66
C THR A 273 25.03 4.84 -20.96
N GLU A 274 24.02 4.08 -21.42
CA GLU A 274 24.05 3.29 -22.65
C GLU A 274 23.71 4.12 -23.91
N TYR A 275 23.18 5.34 -23.74
CA TYR A 275 22.66 6.19 -24.83
C TYR A 275 23.40 7.53 -25.00
N VAL A 276 24.44 7.82 -24.21
CA VAL A 276 25.13 9.13 -24.25
C VAL A 276 25.61 9.54 -25.65
N PRO A 277 26.19 8.65 -26.49
CA PRO A 277 26.55 9.00 -27.87
C PRO A 277 25.35 9.41 -28.74
N GLN A 278 24.23 8.69 -28.61
CA GLN A 278 22.98 8.97 -29.32
C GLN A 278 22.40 10.30 -28.85
N ILE A 279 22.46 10.58 -27.54
CA ILE A 279 22.04 11.86 -26.96
C ILE A 279 22.85 13.00 -27.55
N ALA A 280 24.18 12.90 -27.58
CA ALA A 280 25.04 13.91 -28.18
C ALA A 280 24.63 14.17 -29.64
N SER A 281 24.51 13.12 -30.46
CA SER A 281 24.09 13.25 -31.87
C SER A 281 22.70 13.87 -32.04
N PHE A 282 21.76 13.59 -31.14
CA PHE A 282 20.42 14.17 -31.16
C PHE A 282 20.46 15.68 -30.86
N VAL A 283 21.25 16.09 -29.86
CA VAL A 283 21.47 17.50 -29.54
C VAL A 283 22.16 18.23 -30.70
N GLU A 284 23.13 17.59 -31.36
CA GLU A 284 23.79 18.15 -32.54
C GLU A 284 22.76 18.51 -33.61
N ARG A 285 21.80 17.61 -33.86
CA ARG A 285 20.74 17.84 -34.85
C ARG A 285 19.80 19.00 -34.47
N ILE A 286 19.46 19.15 -33.19
CA ILE A 286 18.64 20.28 -32.71
C ILE A 286 19.38 21.61 -32.92
N VAL A 287 20.69 21.64 -32.63
CA VAL A 287 21.55 22.81 -32.88
C VAL A 287 21.61 23.12 -34.38
N ASP A 288 21.83 22.12 -35.23
CA ASP A 288 21.93 22.30 -36.68
C ASP A 288 20.61 22.83 -37.30
N LYS A 289 19.48 22.53 -36.67
CA LYS A 289 18.17 23.10 -37.04
C LYS A 289 17.91 24.51 -36.52
N GLY A 290 18.77 25.01 -35.62
CA GLY A 290 18.67 26.35 -35.03
C GLY A 290 17.76 26.45 -33.81
N PHE A 291 17.43 25.32 -33.15
CA PHE A 291 16.62 25.28 -31.93
C PHE A 291 17.43 25.13 -30.64
N ALA A 292 18.74 25.11 -30.76
CA ALA A 292 19.65 25.09 -29.63
C ALA A 292 20.93 25.86 -29.96
N TYR A 293 21.63 26.31 -28.93
CA TYR A 293 22.89 27.04 -29.05
C TYR A 293 23.89 26.59 -27.99
N GLU A 294 25.17 26.70 -28.33
CA GLU A 294 26.28 26.45 -27.41
C GLU A 294 26.63 27.73 -26.64
N SER A 295 27.04 27.56 -25.38
CA SER A 295 27.61 28.59 -24.51
C SER A 295 28.54 27.94 -23.47
N ASP A 296 29.83 28.30 -23.52
CA ASP A 296 30.91 27.82 -22.63
C ASP A 296 30.97 26.29 -22.48
N GLY A 297 30.82 25.55 -23.58
CA GLY A 297 30.86 24.08 -23.64
C GLY A 297 29.57 23.39 -23.20
N SER A 298 28.55 24.15 -22.78
CA SER A 298 27.18 23.66 -22.55
C SER A 298 26.29 24.00 -23.75
N VAL A 299 25.19 23.27 -23.92
CA VAL A 299 24.21 23.49 -24.99
C VAL A 299 22.84 23.68 -24.37
N TYR A 300 22.14 24.74 -24.78
CA TYR A 300 20.82 25.11 -24.28
C TYR A 300 19.80 25.08 -25.42
N PHE A 301 18.57 24.68 -25.09
CA PHE A 301 17.42 24.77 -25.99
C PHE A 301 16.93 26.23 -26.07
N ASP A 302 16.69 26.72 -27.28
CA ASP A 302 16.25 28.09 -27.55
C ASP A 302 14.73 28.10 -27.74
N ILE A 303 14.00 28.39 -26.67
CA ILE A 303 12.53 28.38 -26.69
C ILE A 303 12.01 29.43 -27.68
N ALA A 304 12.65 30.61 -27.71
CA ALA A 304 12.25 31.69 -28.60
C ALA A 304 12.40 31.30 -30.08
N ALA A 305 13.48 30.60 -30.45
CA ALA A 305 13.66 30.09 -31.80
C ALA A 305 12.63 29.01 -32.15
N PHE A 306 12.32 28.10 -31.21
CA PHE A 306 11.31 27.05 -31.39
C PHE A 306 9.92 27.61 -31.66
N GLU A 307 9.51 28.63 -30.90
CA GLU A 307 8.21 29.29 -31.08
C GLU A 307 8.16 30.18 -32.31
N LYS A 308 9.25 30.87 -32.65
CA LYS A 308 9.36 31.64 -33.89
C LYS A 308 9.20 30.77 -35.14
N ALA A 309 9.52 29.48 -35.04
CA ALA A 309 9.29 28.51 -36.11
C ALA A 309 7.85 27.97 -36.15
N GLY A 310 6.96 28.44 -35.28
CA GLY A 310 5.54 28.10 -35.26
C GLY A 310 5.14 26.95 -34.34
N ASN A 311 6.04 26.46 -33.49
CA ASN A 311 5.74 25.43 -32.48
C ASN A 311 5.33 26.05 -31.15
N THR A 312 4.74 25.25 -30.26
CA THR A 312 4.26 25.71 -28.95
C THR A 312 5.05 25.08 -27.81
N TYR A 313 5.65 25.90 -26.93
CA TYR A 313 6.32 25.43 -25.72
C TYR A 313 5.43 25.50 -24.47
N ALA A 314 5.64 24.55 -23.54
CA ALA A 314 4.87 24.35 -22.31
C ALA A 314 3.39 24.00 -22.57
N ARG A 315 3.13 23.00 -23.42
CA ARG A 315 1.78 22.56 -23.83
C ARG A 315 1.04 21.81 -22.71
N LEU A 316 1.74 21.09 -21.83
CA LEU A 316 1.14 20.31 -20.75
C LEU A 316 0.77 21.20 -19.56
N ARG A 317 1.67 22.11 -19.17
CA ARG A 317 1.44 23.07 -18.07
C ARG A 317 1.79 24.50 -18.48
N PRO A 318 0.98 25.16 -19.33
CA PRO A 318 1.24 26.53 -19.77
C PRO A 318 1.39 27.53 -18.63
N GLY A 319 0.62 27.33 -17.53
CA GLY A 319 0.68 28.19 -16.33
C GLY A 319 1.99 28.08 -15.54
N ASN A 320 2.74 26.98 -15.69
CA ASN A 320 4.01 26.77 -15.00
C ASN A 320 5.21 27.25 -15.82
N ARG A 321 5.00 27.70 -17.07
CA ARG A 321 6.07 28.07 -18.01
C ARG A 321 7.16 28.96 -17.42
N ASN A 322 6.78 29.92 -16.58
CA ASN A 322 7.67 30.91 -15.96
C ASN A 322 7.89 30.67 -14.46
N ASP A 323 7.57 29.47 -13.97
CA ASP A 323 7.82 29.09 -12.58
C ASP A 323 9.32 28.85 -12.37
N LYS A 324 9.98 29.83 -11.76
CA LYS A 324 11.43 29.81 -11.54
C LYS A 324 11.88 28.63 -10.69
N SER A 325 11.09 28.24 -9.68
CA SER A 325 11.45 27.12 -8.80
C SER A 325 11.45 25.81 -9.58
N LEU A 326 10.42 25.56 -10.38
CA LEU A 326 10.33 24.34 -11.18
C LEU A 326 11.40 24.30 -12.28
N GLN A 327 11.71 25.44 -12.91
CA GLN A 327 12.80 25.54 -13.88
C GLN A 327 14.16 25.24 -13.25
N GLU A 328 14.46 25.81 -12.07
CA GLU A 328 15.69 25.55 -11.33
C GLU A 328 15.82 24.08 -10.90
N ASP A 329 14.72 23.47 -10.46
CA ASP A 329 14.68 22.05 -10.09
C ASP A 329 14.95 21.14 -11.31
N GLY A 330 14.42 21.50 -12.49
CA GLY A 330 14.68 20.78 -13.75
C GLY A 330 16.13 20.89 -14.23
N GLU A 331 16.79 22.01 -13.95
CA GLU A 331 18.19 22.23 -14.28
C GLU A 331 19.15 21.44 -13.38
N GLY A 332 18.80 21.20 -12.12
CA GLY A 332 19.64 20.48 -11.17
C GLY A 332 20.73 21.33 -10.52
N ALA A 333 21.21 20.85 -9.37
CA ALA A 333 22.04 21.63 -8.46
C ALA A 333 23.47 21.92 -8.96
N LEU A 334 23.99 21.13 -9.92
CA LEU A 334 25.35 21.30 -10.46
C LEU A 334 25.40 22.27 -11.66
N SER A 335 24.23 22.72 -12.14
CA SER A 335 24.10 23.55 -13.34
C SER A 335 24.41 25.04 -13.13
N LYS A 336 24.68 25.46 -11.89
CA LYS A 336 25.07 26.85 -11.60
C LYS A 336 26.39 27.20 -12.30
N ASN A 337 26.43 28.35 -12.95
CA ASN A 337 27.60 28.91 -13.65
C ASN A 337 28.13 28.02 -14.80
N LEU A 338 27.26 27.38 -15.58
CA LEU A 338 27.63 26.54 -16.74
C LEU A 338 27.61 27.26 -18.09
N GLY A 339 27.32 28.57 -18.11
CA GLY A 339 27.19 29.38 -19.32
C GLY A 339 26.11 30.45 -19.15
N GLU A 340 26.08 31.43 -20.06
CA GLU A 340 25.03 32.44 -20.11
C GLU A 340 23.88 31.96 -20.99
N LYS A 341 22.68 31.86 -20.40
CA LYS A 341 21.47 31.59 -21.16
C LYS A 341 21.04 32.87 -21.89
N ARG A 342 20.56 32.75 -23.13
CA ARG A 342 19.98 33.88 -23.88
C ARG A 342 18.70 34.36 -23.21
N ASN A 343 17.90 33.42 -22.72
CA ASN A 343 16.67 33.69 -21.97
C ASN A 343 16.64 32.88 -20.66
N GLU A 344 16.00 33.42 -19.62
CA GLU A 344 15.92 32.74 -18.30
C GLU A 344 15.28 31.34 -18.38
N GLY A 345 14.29 31.15 -19.27
CA GLY A 345 13.55 29.89 -19.41
C GLY A 345 14.23 28.84 -20.29
N ASP A 346 15.29 29.19 -21.03
CA ASP A 346 16.03 28.23 -21.88
C ASP A 346 16.65 27.14 -20.99
N PHE A 347 16.67 25.89 -21.45
CA PHE A 347 17.09 24.76 -20.61
C PHE A 347 18.22 23.93 -21.20
N ALA A 348 19.05 23.34 -20.34
CA ALA A 348 20.23 22.59 -20.78
C ALA A 348 19.88 21.26 -21.48
N LEU A 349 20.46 21.07 -22.68
CA LEU A 349 20.48 19.80 -23.41
C LEU A 349 21.76 19.03 -23.14
N TRP A 350 22.89 19.74 -23.05
CA TRP A 350 24.20 19.18 -22.74
C TRP A 350 24.90 20.09 -21.74
N LYS A 351 25.47 19.52 -20.69
CA LYS A 351 26.10 20.26 -19.60
C LYS A 351 27.59 19.99 -19.61
N LYS A 352 28.42 21.04 -19.67
CA LYS A 352 29.86 20.91 -19.43
C LYS A 352 30.12 20.27 -18.07
N SER A 353 30.96 19.26 -18.03
CA SER A 353 31.31 18.58 -16.78
C SER A 353 32.46 19.30 -16.09
N LYS A 354 32.29 19.55 -14.79
CA LYS A 354 33.35 20.09 -13.93
C LYS A 354 34.24 18.96 -13.42
N LYS A 355 35.38 19.31 -12.81
CA LYS A 355 36.22 18.31 -12.12
C LYS A 355 35.43 17.62 -11.01
N GLY A 356 35.57 16.30 -10.91
CA GLY A 356 34.80 15.49 -9.96
C GLY A 356 33.36 15.19 -10.40
N GLU A 357 33.00 15.47 -11.65
CA GLU A 357 31.75 15.03 -12.28
C GLU A 357 32.05 13.98 -13.36
N PRO A 358 31.13 13.05 -13.67
CA PRO A 358 31.28 12.14 -14.80
C PRO A 358 31.24 12.94 -16.11
N TYR A 359 31.89 12.40 -17.14
CA TYR A 359 31.97 13.07 -18.43
C TYR A 359 32.03 12.07 -19.59
N TRP A 360 31.57 12.54 -20.74
CA TRP A 360 31.64 11.89 -22.03
C TRP A 360 32.13 12.88 -23.08
N PRO A 361 32.83 12.42 -24.12
CA PRO A 361 33.27 13.27 -25.22
C PRO A 361 32.06 13.71 -26.07
N SER A 362 32.09 14.97 -26.52
CA SER A 362 31.16 15.54 -27.49
C SER A 362 31.87 16.58 -28.36
N ARG A 363 31.21 17.09 -29.42
CA ARG A 363 31.77 18.18 -30.22
C ARG A 363 31.98 19.49 -29.46
N TRP A 364 31.32 19.65 -28.30
CA TRP A 364 31.44 20.83 -27.42
C TRP A 364 32.42 20.60 -26.26
N GLY A 365 33.15 19.49 -26.26
CA GLY A 365 34.08 19.09 -25.20
C GLY A 365 33.48 18.06 -24.24
N GLN A 366 34.11 17.91 -23.07
CA GLN A 366 33.70 16.94 -22.06
C GLN A 366 32.45 17.43 -21.32
N GLY A 367 31.40 16.62 -21.32
CA GLY A 367 30.16 16.97 -20.64
C GLY A 367 29.29 15.76 -20.37
N ARG A 368 28.05 16.03 -19.99
CA ARG A 368 27.02 15.03 -19.68
C ARG A 368 25.65 15.52 -20.17
N PRO A 369 24.69 14.61 -20.37
CA PRO A 369 23.32 14.97 -20.73
C PRO A 369 22.65 15.92 -19.71
N GLY A 370 21.72 16.74 -20.19
CA GLY A 370 20.69 17.34 -19.34
C GLY A 370 19.57 16.32 -19.07
N TRP A 371 18.88 16.43 -17.92
CA TRP A 371 17.90 15.45 -17.47
C TRP A 371 16.80 15.15 -18.51
N HIS A 372 16.29 16.18 -19.19
CA HIS A 372 15.16 16.04 -20.12
C HIS A 372 15.53 15.33 -21.43
N ILE A 373 16.75 15.57 -21.96
CA ILE A 373 17.11 15.08 -23.30
C ILE A 373 17.26 13.55 -23.35
N GLU A 374 17.50 12.94 -22.19
CA GLU A 374 17.65 11.50 -22.01
C GLU A 374 16.41 10.76 -22.50
N CYS A 375 15.24 11.14 -21.97
CA CYS A 375 13.96 10.48 -22.27
C CYS A 375 13.55 10.71 -23.72
N SER A 376 13.69 11.94 -24.24
CA SER A 376 13.45 12.27 -25.65
C SER A 376 14.18 11.32 -26.61
N VAL A 377 15.45 11.04 -26.33
CA VAL A 377 16.30 10.21 -27.19
C VAL A 377 15.97 8.74 -27.03
N MET A 378 15.94 8.24 -25.79
CA MET A 378 15.70 6.81 -25.53
C MET A 378 14.32 6.36 -25.99
N ALA A 379 13.28 7.17 -25.77
CA ALA A 379 11.93 6.85 -26.22
C ALA A 379 11.84 6.87 -27.74
N SER A 380 12.44 7.88 -28.40
CA SER A 380 12.42 8.01 -29.86
C SER A 380 13.22 6.92 -30.58
N ASP A 381 14.31 6.42 -29.99
CA ASP A 381 15.11 5.34 -30.57
C ASP A 381 14.33 4.02 -30.62
N ILE A 382 13.52 3.73 -29.58
CA ILE A 382 12.77 2.47 -29.47
C ILE A 382 11.36 2.54 -30.09
N LEU A 383 10.67 3.67 -29.97
CA LEU A 383 9.27 3.84 -30.40
C LEU A 383 9.12 4.66 -31.68
N GLY A 384 10.18 5.36 -32.11
CA GLY A 384 10.21 6.14 -33.34
C GLY A 384 9.76 7.59 -33.15
N ALA A 385 9.44 8.25 -34.26
CA ALA A 385 9.10 9.68 -34.28
C ALA A 385 7.73 10.00 -33.66
N GLN A 386 6.87 9.01 -33.44
CA GLN A 386 5.54 9.20 -32.87
C GLN A 386 5.18 8.00 -31.98
N MET A 387 4.57 8.25 -30.82
CA MET A 387 4.06 7.20 -29.92
C MET A 387 2.64 7.48 -29.39
N ASP A 388 1.97 6.43 -28.94
CA ASP A 388 0.57 6.50 -28.48
C ASP A 388 0.44 7.13 -27.10
N ILE A 389 1.28 6.67 -26.16
CA ILE A 389 1.22 7.04 -24.75
C ILE A 389 2.61 7.39 -24.24
N HIS A 390 2.70 8.53 -23.55
CA HIS A 390 3.79 8.83 -22.64
C HIS A 390 3.24 9.09 -21.23
N SER A 391 3.86 8.52 -20.19
CA SER A 391 3.36 8.64 -18.81
C SER A 391 4.44 8.90 -17.76
N GLY A 392 4.03 9.48 -16.64
CA GLY A 392 4.87 9.67 -15.45
C GLY A 392 4.09 10.34 -14.32
N GLY A 393 4.77 10.67 -13.21
CA GLY A 393 4.13 11.42 -12.13
C GLY A 393 3.72 12.82 -12.59
N ILE A 394 2.69 13.41 -12.01
CA ILE A 394 2.21 14.77 -12.38
C ILE A 394 3.26 15.87 -12.19
N ASP A 395 4.25 15.65 -11.31
CA ASP A 395 5.45 16.49 -11.16
C ASP A 395 6.34 16.49 -12.41
N LEU A 396 6.31 15.44 -13.23
CA LEU A 396 7.07 15.37 -14.47
C LEU A 396 6.39 16.14 -15.60
N ALA A 397 5.11 16.52 -15.47
CA ALA A 397 4.41 17.28 -16.52
C ALA A 397 5.14 18.59 -16.86
N PHE A 398 5.71 19.26 -15.86
CA PHE A 398 6.59 20.42 -16.06
C PHE A 398 7.70 20.50 -15.01
N PRO A 399 8.94 20.80 -15.41
CA PRO A 399 9.35 21.11 -16.78
C PRO A 399 9.64 19.86 -17.64
N HIS A 400 9.71 18.68 -17.05
CA HIS A 400 10.33 17.51 -17.69
C HIS A 400 9.68 17.10 -19.03
N HIS A 401 8.41 16.68 -19.03
CA HIS A 401 7.73 16.24 -20.25
C HIS A 401 7.44 17.39 -21.24
N ASP A 402 7.23 18.62 -20.75
CA ASP A 402 7.12 19.80 -21.62
C ASP A 402 8.44 20.08 -22.37
N ASN A 403 9.59 19.86 -21.72
CA ASN A 403 10.90 19.92 -22.34
C ASN A 403 11.14 18.76 -23.32
N GLU A 404 10.71 17.55 -22.97
CA GLU A 404 10.83 16.39 -23.86
C GLU A 404 10.04 16.56 -25.16
N LEU A 405 8.81 17.09 -25.07
CA LEU A 405 8.02 17.45 -26.24
C LEU A 405 8.77 18.45 -27.12
N ALA A 406 9.26 19.54 -26.54
CA ALA A 406 9.97 20.56 -27.31
C ALA A 406 11.24 20.02 -27.97
N GLN A 407 12.02 19.21 -27.26
CA GLN A 407 13.23 18.58 -27.79
C GLN A 407 12.93 17.63 -28.95
N SER A 408 11.98 16.73 -28.76
CA SER A 408 11.64 15.70 -29.74
C SER A 408 10.94 16.30 -30.95
N GLU A 409 10.01 17.23 -30.76
CA GLU A 409 9.34 17.94 -31.85
C GLU A 409 10.33 18.84 -32.60
N ALA A 410 11.29 19.50 -31.94
CA ALA A 410 12.38 20.20 -32.63
C ALA A 410 13.27 19.25 -33.45
N PHE A 411 13.56 18.05 -32.92
CA PHE A 411 14.36 17.05 -33.63
C PHE A 411 13.64 16.45 -34.84
N PHE A 412 12.32 16.25 -34.77
CA PHE A 412 11.54 15.66 -35.87
C PHE A 412 10.90 16.67 -36.82
N CYS A 413 10.73 17.94 -36.42
CA CYS A 413 10.02 18.91 -37.25
C CYS A 413 10.71 19.12 -38.61
N GLU A 414 9.90 19.25 -39.65
CA GLU A 414 10.35 19.63 -40.98
C GLU A 414 9.75 20.99 -41.32
N LYS A 415 10.57 21.94 -41.82
CA LYS A 415 10.16 23.35 -42.05
C LYS A 415 8.89 23.51 -42.92
N GLU A 416 8.56 22.50 -43.72
CA GLU A 416 7.44 22.51 -44.67
C GLU A 416 6.19 21.77 -44.16
N LYS A 417 6.26 21.04 -43.04
CA LYS A 417 5.19 20.17 -42.54
C LYS A 417 4.48 20.65 -41.28
N GLY A 418 4.93 21.77 -40.69
CA GLY A 418 4.34 22.34 -39.47
C GLY A 418 4.82 21.65 -38.18
N GLU A 419 4.11 21.89 -37.08
CA GLU A 419 4.40 21.31 -35.76
C GLU A 419 4.27 19.79 -35.81
N HIS A 420 5.31 19.08 -35.35
CA HIS A 420 5.34 17.62 -35.30
C HIS A 420 4.56 17.14 -34.06
N THR A 421 3.90 15.98 -34.12
CA THR A 421 3.29 15.37 -32.94
C THR A 421 4.12 14.17 -32.51
N TRP A 422 4.88 14.32 -31.42
CA TRP A 422 5.70 13.23 -30.90
C TRP A 422 4.90 12.24 -30.04
N VAL A 423 3.94 12.73 -29.25
CA VAL A 423 3.11 11.90 -28.36
C VAL A 423 1.63 12.25 -28.54
N ASN A 424 0.79 11.24 -28.74
CA ASN A 424 -0.65 11.44 -28.89
C ASN A 424 -1.34 11.69 -27.53
N ASN A 425 -0.95 10.94 -26.48
CA ASN A 425 -1.58 11.02 -25.16
C ASN A 425 -0.58 11.04 -24.00
N PHE A 426 -0.71 12.03 -23.12
CA PHE A 426 0.03 12.08 -21.86
C PHE A 426 -0.83 11.65 -20.68
N LEU A 427 -0.38 10.63 -19.97
CA LEU A 427 -1.03 10.08 -18.77
C LEU A 427 -0.17 10.43 -17.54
N HIS A 428 -0.61 11.40 -16.75
CA HIS A 428 0.08 11.81 -15.54
C HIS A 428 -0.60 11.28 -14.27
N MET A 429 0.11 10.50 -13.48
CA MET A 429 -0.39 9.96 -12.22
C MET A 429 -0.39 11.03 -11.14
N GLY A 430 -1.50 11.16 -10.42
CA GLY A 430 -1.64 12.16 -9.36
C GLY A 430 -0.75 11.88 -8.15
N HIS A 431 -0.45 12.93 -7.37
CA HIS A 431 0.41 12.85 -6.20
C HIS A 431 -0.14 11.94 -5.10
N LEU A 432 0.76 11.45 -4.25
CA LEU A 432 0.43 10.77 -3.02
C LEU A 432 0.76 11.68 -1.81
N SER A 433 -0.22 11.88 -0.94
CA SER A 433 -0.08 12.64 0.31
C SER A 433 -0.39 11.74 1.52
N ILE A 434 0.30 12.00 2.64
CA ILE A 434 0.00 11.38 3.95
C ILE A 434 -0.13 12.50 4.97
N SER A 435 -1.23 12.54 5.71
CA SER A 435 -1.49 13.51 6.79
C SER A 435 -1.31 14.98 6.36
N GLY A 436 -1.76 15.32 5.15
CA GLY A 436 -1.69 16.69 4.62
C GLY A 436 -0.34 17.18 4.08
N SER A 437 0.73 16.37 4.11
CA SER A 437 2.03 16.72 3.49
C SER A 437 2.34 15.85 2.28
N LYS A 438 2.99 16.45 1.28
CA LYS A 438 3.55 15.71 0.14
C LYS A 438 4.68 14.82 0.67
N MET A 439 4.67 13.55 0.29
CA MET A 439 5.82 12.68 0.56
C MET A 439 6.90 12.93 -0.48
N SER A 440 8.13 13.22 -0.03
CA SER A 440 9.27 13.35 -0.92
C SER A 440 10.60 12.98 -0.25
N LYS A 441 11.57 12.56 -1.07
CA LYS A 441 12.93 12.22 -0.59
C LYS A 441 13.65 13.41 0.04
N SER A 442 13.44 14.62 -0.49
CA SER A 442 14.07 15.86 0.00
C SER A 442 13.63 16.24 1.41
N LEU A 443 12.45 15.77 1.85
CA LEU A 443 11.91 16.05 3.19
C LEU A 443 12.21 14.95 4.21
N LYS A 444 12.81 13.82 3.79
CA LYS A 444 12.97 12.58 4.58
C LYS A 444 11.70 12.15 5.35
N ASN A 445 10.52 12.61 4.92
CA ASN A 445 9.20 12.29 5.50
C ASN A 445 8.50 11.15 4.74
N PHE A 446 9.28 10.34 4.02
CA PHE A 446 8.77 9.28 3.16
C PHE A 446 8.86 7.94 3.87
N GLN A 447 7.86 7.11 3.66
CA GLN A 447 7.94 5.68 3.97
C GLN A 447 8.47 4.96 2.73
N THR A 448 9.54 4.16 2.87
CA THR A 448 10.00 3.31 1.77
C THR A 448 8.94 2.25 1.46
N ILE A 449 8.96 1.70 0.25
CA ILE A 449 8.05 0.60 -0.11
C ILE A 449 8.32 -0.61 0.78
N GLN A 450 9.59 -0.92 1.03
CA GLN A 450 10.02 -2.02 1.91
C GLN A 450 9.47 -1.86 3.34
N ASP A 451 9.63 -0.68 3.94
CA ASP A 451 9.13 -0.41 5.29
C ASP A 451 7.60 -0.47 5.34
N ALA A 452 6.93 0.05 4.31
CA ALA A 452 5.48 0.02 4.20
C ALA A 452 4.96 -1.43 4.11
N LEU A 453 5.60 -2.29 3.32
CA LEU A 453 5.24 -3.70 3.19
C LEU A 453 5.60 -4.53 4.43
N ALA A 454 6.64 -4.14 5.16
CA ALA A 454 7.05 -4.81 6.39
C ALA A 454 6.16 -4.47 7.59
N THR A 455 5.51 -3.30 7.60
CA THR A 455 4.84 -2.76 8.80
C THR A 455 3.36 -2.50 8.64
N THR A 456 2.92 -1.99 7.48
CA THR A 456 1.65 -1.27 7.36
C THR A 456 0.71 -1.85 6.30
N TYR A 457 1.24 -2.38 5.20
CA TYR A 457 0.45 -2.83 4.05
C TYR A 457 0.86 -4.22 3.58
N SER A 458 -0.11 -5.00 3.10
CA SER A 458 0.18 -6.02 2.10
C SER A 458 0.28 -5.38 0.71
N ALA A 459 0.98 -6.03 -0.23
CA ALA A 459 1.06 -5.55 -1.62
C ALA A 459 -0.34 -5.39 -2.25
N ARG A 460 -1.20 -6.39 -2.07
CA ARG A 460 -2.61 -6.35 -2.48
C ARG A 460 -3.36 -5.20 -1.82
N GLY A 461 -3.24 -5.03 -0.50
CA GLY A 461 -3.90 -3.96 0.23
C GLY A 461 -3.51 -2.56 -0.26
N MET A 462 -2.21 -2.35 -0.54
CA MET A 462 -1.73 -1.09 -1.13
C MET A 462 -2.33 -0.84 -2.52
N ARG A 463 -2.37 -1.88 -3.37
CA ARG A 463 -2.99 -1.80 -4.69
C ARG A 463 -4.50 -1.51 -4.61
N THR A 464 -5.21 -2.14 -3.67
CA THR A 464 -6.64 -1.87 -3.40
C THR A 464 -6.86 -0.41 -3.04
N VAL A 465 -6.02 0.18 -2.19
CA VAL A 465 -6.07 1.61 -1.86
C VAL A 465 -5.92 2.46 -3.12
N PHE A 466 -4.95 2.15 -4.00
CA PHE A 466 -4.77 2.92 -5.23
C PHE A 466 -5.93 2.79 -6.22
N LEU A 467 -6.62 1.65 -6.27
CA LEU A 467 -7.82 1.45 -7.10
C LEU A 467 -9.01 2.28 -6.62
N MET A 468 -9.08 2.60 -5.32
CA MET A 468 -10.16 3.40 -4.73
C MET A 468 -10.04 4.90 -5.01
N GLY A 469 -8.87 5.38 -5.45
CA GLY A 469 -8.66 6.75 -5.91
C GLY A 469 -8.45 6.82 -7.42
N LYS A 470 -8.98 7.85 -8.08
CA LYS A 470 -8.76 8.06 -9.53
C LYS A 470 -7.26 8.19 -9.81
N TRP A 471 -6.76 7.53 -10.85
CA TRP A 471 -5.31 7.43 -11.12
C TRP A 471 -4.64 8.79 -11.39
N ASN A 472 -5.37 9.75 -11.99
CA ASN A 472 -4.89 11.08 -12.36
C ASN A 472 -5.06 12.13 -11.26
N ASP A 473 -5.83 11.83 -10.21
CA ASP A 473 -6.07 12.72 -9.08
C ASP A 473 -5.08 12.44 -7.93
N GLY A 474 -4.85 13.47 -7.11
CA GLY A 474 -4.11 13.32 -5.87
C GLY A 474 -4.84 12.38 -4.91
N VAL A 475 -4.12 11.42 -4.32
CA VAL A 475 -4.65 10.49 -3.33
C VAL A 475 -4.04 10.79 -1.97
N GLU A 476 -4.90 10.96 -0.97
CA GLU A 476 -4.48 11.03 0.43
C GLU A 476 -4.76 9.69 1.11
N ILE A 477 -3.71 9.02 1.60
CA ILE A 477 -3.90 7.77 2.34
C ILE A 477 -4.24 8.08 3.79
N SER A 478 -5.54 8.10 4.09
CA SER A 478 -6.04 8.21 5.47
C SER A 478 -6.21 6.82 6.13
N PRO A 479 -6.25 6.75 7.48
CA PRO A 479 -6.66 5.53 8.18
C PRO A 479 -8.00 4.98 7.70
N ASP A 480 -8.96 5.87 7.41
CA ASP A 480 -10.29 5.49 6.92
C ASP A 480 -10.22 4.85 5.54
N MET A 481 -9.40 5.38 4.63
CA MET A 481 -9.20 4.80 3.29
C MET A 481 -8.60 3.40 3.38
N ARG A 482 -7.68 3.16 4.32
CA ARG A 482 -7.13 1.82 4.59
C ARG A 482 -8.19 0.87 5.14
N ALA A 483 -8.99 1.34 6.11
CA ALA A 483 -10.07 0.54 6.68
C ALA A 483 -11.12 0.18 5.62
N GLN A 484 -11.43 1.10 4.71
CA GLN A 484 -12.32 0.86 3.58
C GLN A 484 -11.74 -0.20 2.63
N ALA A 485 -10.45 -0.11 2.27
CA ALA A 485 -9.77 -1.11 1.46
C ALA A 485 -9.80 -2.50 2.11
N ALA A 486 -9.49 -2.60 3.40
CA ALA A 486 -9.54 -3.85 4.14
C ALA A 486 -10.97 -4.44 4.21
N SER A 487 -11.98 -3.60 4.43
CA SER A 487 -13.39 -4.01 4.48
C SER A 487 -13.89 -4.51 3.11
N TRP A 488 -13.49 -3.82 2.03
CA TRP A 488 -13.78 -4.24 0.67
C TRP A 488 -13.15 -5.61 0.40
N GLU A 489 -11.86 -5.80 0.72
CA GLU A 489 -11.17 -7.07 0.52
C GLU A 489 -11.82 -8.21 1.33
N ALA A 490 -12.16 -7.97 2.60
CA ALA A 490 -12.87 -8.93 3.43
C ALA A 490 -14.23 -9.35 2.85
N THR A 491 -14.96 -8.40 2.24
CA THR A 491 -16.24 -8.68 1.57
C THR A 491 -16.05 -9.63 0.38
N ILE A 492 -15.02 -9.39 -0.43
CA ILE A 492 -14.67 -10.25 -1.57
C ILE A 492 -14.20 -11.64 -1.10
N ASN A 493 -13.35 -11.69 -0.08
CA ASN A 493 -12.87 -12.95 0.51
C ASN A 493 -14.04 -13.81 1.00
N ASN A 494 -14.94 -13.21 1.78
CA ASN A 494 -16.11 -13.90 2.31
C ASN A 494 -16.99 -14.47 1.19
N TYR A 495 -17.22 -13.69 0.15
CA TYR A 495 -17.97 -14.15 -1.02
C TYR A 495 -17.31 -15.36 -1.70
N PHE A 496 -16.00 -15.29 -1.99
CA PHE A 496 -15.28 -16.41 -2.59
C PHE A 496 -15.28 -17.66 -1.71
N SER A 497 -15.01 -17.52 -0.41
CA SER A 497 -15.02 -18.64 0.53
C SER A 497 -16.41 -19.28 0.61
N ASN A 498 -17.49 -18.49 0.62
CA ASN A 498 -18.87 -19.00 0.59
C ASN A 498 -19.16 -19.80 -0.69
N VAL A 499 -18.88 -19.23 -1.85
CA VAL A 499 -19.20 -19.88 -3.14
C VAL A 499 -18.36 -21.15 -3.33
N LYS A 500 -17.06 -21.11 -3.02
CA LYS A 500 -16.20 -22.31 -3.04
C LYS A 500 -16.73 -23.41 -2.13
N ALA A 501 -17.18 -23.06 -0.93
CA ALA A 501 -17.71 -24.03 0.01
C ALA A 501 -19.02 -24.66 -0.50
N LEU A 502 -19.92 -23.87 -1.10
CA LEU A 502 -21.15 -24.38 -1.72
C LEU A 502 -20.85 -25.33 -2.89
N VAL A 503 -19.87 -25.00 -3.74
CA VAL A 503 -19.40 -25.89 -4.82
C VAL A 503 -18.85 -27.20 -4.25
N ALA A 504 -18.04 -27.14 -3.19
CA ALA A 504 -17.48 -28.32 -2.55
C ALA A 504 -18.56 -29.22 -1.92
N ASP A 505 -19.62 -28.65 -1.35
CA ASP A 505 -20.76 -29.38 -0.77
C ASP A 505 -21.62 -30.04 -1.86
N ALA A 506 -21.90 -29.33 -2.97
CA ALA A 506 -22.63 -29.86 -4.12
C ALA A 506 -21.90 -31.06 -4.75
N ASN A 507 -20.59 -30.96 -4.95
CA ASN A 507 -19.77 -32.03 -5.51
C ASN A 507 -19.71 -33.30 -4.61
N ALA A 508 -19.92 -33.15 -3.30
CA ALA A 508 -19.93 -34.27 -2.36
C ALA A 508 -21.27 -35.04 -2.34
N SER A 509 -22.35 -34.42 -2.82
CA SER A 509 -23.72 -34.89 -2.66
C SER A 509 -24.23 -35.64 -3.90
N SER A 510 -23.44 -36.58 -4.46
CA SER A 510 -23.77 -37.56 -5.53
C SER A 510 -24.71 -37.17 -6.70
N ALA A 511 -25.01 -35.90 -6.91
CA ALA A 511 -25.56 -35.35 -8.15
C ALA A 511 -24.36 -35.00 -9.01
N GLY A 512 -24.01 -35.91 -9.93
CA GLY A 512 -22.98 -35.67 -10.93
C GLY A 512 -23.17 -34.30 -11.57
N ILE A 513 -22.05 -33.62 -11.81
CA ILE A 513 -22.01 -32.35 -12.54
C ILE A 513 -22.50 -32.63 -13.96
N GLU A 514 -23.81 -32.61 -14.20
CA GLU A 514 -24.30 -32.23 -15.52
C GLU A 514 -23.76 -30.82 -15.76
N SER A 515 -23.04 -30.68 -16.87
CA SER A 515 -22.36 -29.47 -17.29
C SER A 515 -23.13 -28.22 -16.87
N LEU A 516 -22.46 -27.30 -16.18
CA LEU A 516 -22.92 -25.95 -15.82
C LEU A 516 -23.17 -25.11 -17.09
N SER A 517 -23.99 -25.62 -18.01
CA SER A 517 -24.51 -24.87 -19.15
C SER A 517 -25.64 -24.00 -18.60
N ILE A 518 -25.35 -22.71 -18.49
CA ILE A 518 -26.40 -21.70 -18.43
C ILE A 518 -27.21 -21.88 -19.71
N ALA A 519 -28.42 -22.42 -19.62
CA ALA A 519 -29.32 -22.48 -20.77
C ALA A 519 -29.59 -21.04 -21.27
N ASP A 520 -29.77 -20.86 -22.59
CA ASP A 520 -30.12 -19.59 -23.26
C ASP A 520 -31.50 -19.06 -22.84
N LYS A 521 -31.70 -18.84 -21.54
CA LYS A 521 -32.87 -18.14 -20.98
C LYS A 521 -32.54 -16.65 -20.86
N PRO A 522 -33.54 -15.76 -21.00
CA PRO A 522 -33.38 -14.35 -20.68
C PRO A 522 -32.78 -14.18 -19.28
N ALA A 523 -31.85 -13.23 -19.12
CA ALA A 523 -31.22 -12.97 -17.84
C ALA A 523 -32.28 -12.44 -16.85
N GLU A 524 -32.63 -13.24 -15.84
CA GLU A 524 -33.49 -12.87 -14.71
C GLU A 524 -32.73 -13.02 -13.38
N GLY A 525 -33.08 -12.23 -12.37
CA GLY A 525 -32.45 -12.26 -11.05
C GLY A 525 -30.94 -11.98 -11.10
N LEU A 526 -30.12 -12.84 -10.49
CA LEU A 526 -28.65 -12.66 -10.40
C LEU A 526 -27.95 -12.55 -11.76
N LEU A 527 -28.45 -13.21 -12.81
CA LEU A 527 -27.84 -13.07 -14.14
C LEU A 527 -28.08 -11.68 -14.73
N ALA A 528 -29.25 -11.07 -14.47
CA ALA A 528 -29.52 -9.70 -14.88
C ALA A 528 -28.61 -8.71 -14.14
N GLU A 529 -28.39 -8.92 -12.84
CA GLU A 529 -27.45 -8.12 -12.06
C GLU A 529 -26.00 -8.27 -12.56
N LEU A 530 -25.60 -9.48 -12.96
CA LEU A 530 -24.29 -9.72 -13.55
C LEU A 530 -24.13 -9.00 -14.90
N GLU A 531 -25.12 -9.04 -15.79
CA GLU A 531 -25.06 -8.32 -17.08
C GLU A 531 -25.07 -6.79 -16.87
N LYS A 532 -25.85 -6.28 -15.91
CA LYS A 532 -25.80 -4.88 -15.51
C LYS A 532 -24.41 -4.50 -15.00
N ALA A 533 -23.82 -5.29 -14.11
CA ALA A 533 -22.49 -5.04 -13.58
C ALA A 533 -21.40 -5.08 -14.68
N LYS A 534 -21.51 -5.97 -15.66
CA LYS A 534 -20.62 -5.98 -16.84
C LYS A 534 -20.72 -4.67 -17.64
N SER A 535 -21.94 -4.18 -17.89
CA SER A 535 -22.19 -2.93 -18.60
C SER A 535 -21.68 -1.71 -17.82
N ASP A 536 -21.95 -1.66 -16.51
CA ASP A 536 -21.53 -0.57 -15.64
C ASP A 536 -20.00 -0.54 -15.48
N LEU A 537 -19.37 -1.71 -15.36
CA LEU A 537 -17.91 -1.85 -15.37
C LEU A 537 -17.32 -1.37 -16.71
N HIS A 538 -17.91 -1.78 -17.84
CA HIS A 538 -17.47 -1.35 -19.15
C HIS A 538 -17.53 0.17 -19.29
N THR A 539 -18.62 0.79 -18.83
CA THR A 539 -18.79 2.24 -18.82
C THR A 539 -17.71 2.92 -17.97
N ALA A 540 -17.43 2.40 -16.78
CA ALA A 540 -16.39 2.91 -15.89
C ALA A 540 -14.98 2.83 -16.53
N LEU A 541 -14.60 1.66 -17.05
CA LEU A 541 -13.26 1.45 -17.62
C LEU A 541 -13.05 2.19 -18.94
N THR A 542 -14.11 2.35 -19.74
CA THR A 542 -14.09 3.12 -20.99
C THR A 542 -13.96 4.63 -20.73
N ASN A 543 -14.41 5.11 -19.57
CA ASN A 543 -14.27 6.49 -19.16
C ASN A 543 -12.97 6.71 -18.37
N SER A 544 -11.83 6.65 -19.07
CA SER A 544 -10.51 6.90 -18.52
C SER A 544 -10.15 5.99 -17.35
N PHE A 545 -10.46 4.69 -17.47
CA PHE A 545 -10.09 3.68 -16.48
C PHE A 545 -10.59 4.05 -15.07
N ASP A 546 -11.88 4.39 -14.90
CA ASP A 546 -12.46 4.78 -13.60
C ASP A 546 -12.52 3.57 -12.64
N THR A 547 -11.37 3.25 -12.04
CA THR A 547 -11.23 2.14 -11.10
C THR A 547 -12.04 2.33 -9.82
N PRO A 548 -12.22 3.54 -9.26
CA PRO A 548 -13.11 3.71 -8.10
C PRO A 548 -14.55 3.28 -8.39
N GLN A 549 -15.09 3.64 -9.56
CA GLN A 549 -16.42 3.20 -9.96
C GLN A 549 -16.44 1.69 -10.24
N ALA A 550 -15.41 1.14 -10.87
CA ALA A 550 -15.29 -0.31 -11.09
C ALA A 550 -15.32 -1.11 -9.76
N MET A 551 -14.60 -0.64 -8.74
CA MET A 551 -14.56 -1.26 -7.42
C MET A 551 -15.93 -1.24 -6.72
N ARG A 552 -16.71 -0.15 -6.89
CA ARG A 552 -18.09 -0.04 -6.41
C ARG A 552 -19.02 -1.03 -7.11
N VAL A 553 -18.95 -1.14 -8.44
CA VAL A 553 -19.76 -2.09 -9.22
C VAL A 553 -19.54 -3.53 -8.74
N ILE A 554 -18.29 -3.92 -8.48
CA ILE A 554 -17.97 -5.25 -7.94
C ILE A 554 -18.59 -5.43 -6.54
N GLN A 555 -18.45 -4.43 -5.67
CA GLN A 555 -18.98 -4.49 -4.31
C GLN A 555 -20.51 -4.59 -4.26
N GLU A 556 -21.21 -3.84 -5.10
CA GLU A 556 -22.67 -3.90 -5.25
C GLU A 556 -23.12 -5.28 -5.74
N LEU A 557 -22.48 -5.83 -6.77
CA LEU A 557 -22.80 -7.17 -7.27
C LEU A 557 -22.59 -8.26 -6.21
N VAL A 558 -21.48 -8.19 -5.45
CA VAL A 558 -21.22 -9.11 -4.35
C VAL A 558 -22.26 -8.99 -3.24
N SER A 559 -22.74 -7.77 -2.97
CA SER A 559 -23.80 -7.54 -1.98
C SER A 559 -25.11 -8.22 -2.37
N GLU A 560 -25.51 -8.14 -3.64
CA GLU A 560 -26.69 -8.86 -4.15
C GLU A 560 -26.50 -10.37 -4.12
N ALA A 561 -25.32 -10.87 -4.51
CA ALA A 561 -25.01 -12.29 -4.47
C ALA A 561 -25.02 -12.85 -3.03
N ASN A 562 -24.50 -12.08 -2.07
CA ASN A 562 -24.50 -12.47 -0.65
C ASN A 562 -25.91 -12.62 -0.07
N LYS A 563 -26.90 -11.84 -0.52
CA LYS A 563 -28.31 -12.01 -0.11
C LYS A 563 -28.85 -13.38 -0.51
N VAL A 564 -28.43 -13.90 -1.67
CA VAL A 564 -28.83 -15.24 -2.14
C VAL A 564 -28.06 -16.34 -1.42
N ILE A 565 -26.79 -16.13 -1.11
CA ILE A 565 -25.96 -17.11 -0.35
C ILE A 565 -26.58 -17.42 1.02
N VAL A 566 -27.17 -16.42 1.69
CA VAL A 566 -27.81 -16.61 3.00
C VAL A 566 -29.27 -17.02 2.91
N SER A 567 -29.86 -17.10 1.70
CA SER A 567 -31.24 -17.53 1.51
C SER A 567 -31.34 -19.04 1.27
N GLN A 568 -32.57 -19.55 1.28
CA GLN A 568 -32.86 -20.95 0.94
C GLN A 568 -32.56 -21.31 -0.53
N ASP A 569 -32.37 -20.31 -1.39
CA ASP A 569 -32.19 -20.49 -2.84
C ASP A 569 -30.72 -20.69 -3.24
N ALA A 570 -29.78 -20.65 -2.29
CA ALA A 570 -28.34 -20.70 -2.55
C ALA A 570 -27.90 -21.90 -3.41
N GLU A 571 -28.44 -23.10 -3.14
CA GLU A 571 -28.15 -24.33 -3.90
C GLU A 571 -28.73 -24.26 -5.31
N ALA A 572 -29.98 -23.79 -5.44
CA ALA A 572 -30.65 -23.65 -6.73
C ALA A 572 -29.99 -22.59 -7.63
N LYS A 573 -29.35 -21.58 -7.02
CA LYS A 573 -28.67 -20.46 -7.68
C LYS A 573 -27.15 -20.58 -7.72
N LEU A 574 -26.61 -21.75 -7.40
CA LEU A 574 -25.17 -22.00 -7.38
C LEU A 574 -24.49 -21.72 -8.74
N PRO A 575 -25.06 -22.11 -9.91
CA PRO A 575 -24.46 -21.78 -11.20
C PRO A 575 -24.30 -20.27 -11.44
N GLU A 576 -25.29 -19.46 -11.06
CA GLU A 576 -25.23 -18.01 -11.15
C GLU A 576 -24.17 -17.42 -10.21
N LEU A 577 -24.10 -17.93 -8.97
CA LEU A 577 -23.08 -17.52 -7.99
C LEU A 577 -21.66 -17.85 -8.48
N VAL A 578 -21.45 -19.03 -9.09
CA VAL A 578 -20.14 -19.39 -9.68
C VAL A 578 -19.81 -18.50 -10.88
N ALA A 579 -20.78 -18.17 -11.72
CA ALA A 579 -20.58 -17.27 -12.86
C ALA A 579 -20.15 -15.87 -12.42
N ILE A 580 -20.79 -15.31 -11.40
CA ILE A 580 -20.39 -14.04 -10.77
C ILE A 580 -18.97 -14.17 -10.22
N GLY A 581 -18.66 -15.23 -9.46
CA GLY A 581 -17.35 -15.42 -8.87
C GLY A 581 -16.23 -15.52 -9.89
N ARG A 582 -16.44 -16.22 -11.01
CA ARG A 582 -15.47 -16.27 -12.12
C ARG A 582 -15.29 -14.91 -12.80
N TRP A 583 -16.38 -14.18 -13.03
CA TRP A 583 -16.30 -12.84 -13.60
C TRP A 583 -15.51 -11.89 -12.70
N ILE A 584 -15.80 -11.86 -11.40
CA ILE A 584 -15.06 -11.05 -10.43
C ILE A 584 -13.59 -11.47 -10.43
N THR A 585 -13.29 -12.77 -10.33
CA THR A 585 -11.92 -13.30 -10.35
C THR A 585 -11.12 -12.77 -11.54
N LYS A 586 -11.74 -12.76 -12.73
CA LYS A 586 -11.13 -12.21 -13.93
C LYS A 586 -10.82 -10.72 -13.79
N ILE A 587 -11.75 -9.90 -13.33
CA ILE A 587 -11.54 -8.45 -13.17
C ILE A 587 -10.46 -8.15 -12.12
N LEU A 588 -10.45 -8.86 -11.00
CA LEU A 588 -9.43 -8.70 -9.96
C LEU A 588 -8.04 -9.13 -10.43
N GLY A 589 -7.97 -10.18 -11.26
CA GLY A 589 -6.75 -10.58 -11.95
C GLY A 589 -6.23 -9.53 -12.92
N ILE A 590 -7.12 -8.89 -13.69
CA ILE A 590 -6.79 -7.75 -14.57
C ILE A 590 -6.26 -6.58 -13.75
N PHE A 591 -6.85 -6.26 -12.59
CA PHE A 591 -6.34 -5.20 -11.71
C PHE A 591 -5.03 -5.57 -11.00
N GLY A 592 -4.54 -6.80 -11.13
CA GLY A 592 -3.30 -7.25 -10.47
C GLY A 592 -3.44 -7.44 -8.96
N LEU A 593 -4.68 -7.61 -8.46
CA LEU A 593 -4.93 -7.85 -7.03
C LEU A 593 -4.53 -9.26 -6.59
N ASP A 594 -4.34 -10.16 -7.54
CA ASP A 594 -3.82 -11.50 -7.30
C ASP A 594 -2.47 -11.67 -7.99
N GLU A 595 -1.41 -11.83 -7.19
CA GLU A 595 -0.04 -12.05 -7.68
C GLU A 595 0.20 -13.46 -8.25
N ASN A 596 -0.70 -14.40 -7.97
CA ASN A 596 -0.58 -15.80 -8.41
C ASN A 596 -1.48 -16.08 -9.62
N ALA A 597 -2.45 -15.21 -9.91
CA ALA A 597 -3.32 -15.35 -11.06
C ALA A 597 -2.64 -14.92 -12.38
N LYS A 598 -2.95 -15.63 -13.46
CA LYS A 598 -2.47 -15.32 -14.82
C LYS A 598 -3.63 -15.28 -15.80
N ALA A 599 -3.51 -14.45 -16.84
CA ALA A 599 -4.48 -14.41 -17.92
C ALA A 599 -4.59 -15.82 -18.56
N PRO A 600 -5.80 -16.29 -18.93
CA PRO A 600 -7.07 -15.54 -19.03
C PRO A 600 -7.87 -15.38 -17.72
N TYR A 601 -7.33 -15.81 -16.57
CA TYR A 601 -7.94 -15.70 -15.23
C TYR A 601 -9.21 -16.56 -15.02
N ASP A 602 -9.21 -17.80 -15.51
CA ASP A 602 -10.38 -18.72 -15.52
C ASP A 602 -10.71 -19.37 -14.15
N GLY A 603 -10.12 -18.88 -13.05
CA GLY A 603 -10.28 -19.44 -11.70
C GLY A 603 -11.57 -19.02 -10.98
N LEU A 604 -11.72 -19.49 -9.73
CA LEU A 604 -12.75 -19.04 -8.80
C LEU A 604 -12.09 -18.59 -7.49
N GLY A 605 -12.08 -17.28 -7.27
CA GLY A 605 -11.42 -16.65 -6.14
C GLY A 605 -9.92 -16.48 -6.34
N TRP A 606 -9.23 -16.19 -5.24
CA TRP A 606 -7.78 -16.02 -5.23
C TRP A 606 -7.06 -17.32 -5.60
N ALA A 607 -6.06 -17.21 -6.48
CA ALA A 607 -5.18 -18.30 -6.85
C ALA A 607 -4.31 -18.70 -5.65
N PRO A 608 -4.18 -20.01 -5.36
CA PRO A 608 -3.37 -20.47 -4.24
C PRO A 608 -1.90 -20.06 -4.40
N ALA A 609 -1.27 -19.57 -3.34
CA ALA A 609 0.17 -19.28 -3.33
C ALA A 609 1.02 -20.54 -3.64
N ALA A 610 0.51 -21.72 -3.26
CA ALA A 610 1.12 -23.01 -3.55
C ALA A 610 1.19 -23.36 -5.05
N ALA A 611 0.47 -22.65 -5.94
CA ALA A 611 0.57 -22.86 -7.38
C ALA A 611 1.98 -22.60 -7.95
N LYS A 612 2.89 -21.97 -7.18
CA LYS A 612 4.30 -21.77 -7.53
C LYS A 612 5.22 -22.96 -7.16
N ALA A 613 4.76 -23.93 -6.35
CA ALA A 613 5.61 -25.02 -5.86
C ALA A 613 5.05 -26.40 -6.24
N ASP A 614 5.92 -27.32 -6.66
CA ASP A 614 5.59 -28.75 -6.80
C ASP A 614 5.51 -29.35 -5.38
N VAL A 615 4.34 -29.25 -4.75
CA VAL A 615 4.13 -29.68 -3.36
C VAL A 615 3.70 -31.15 -3.33
N ASP A 616 4.32 -31.95 -2.45
CA ASP A 616 3.91 -33.33 -2.21
C ASP A 616 2.46 -33.37 -1.67
N PRO A 617 1.50 -33.98 -2.38
CA PRO A 617 0.10 -34.06 -1.94
C PRO A 617 -0.06 -34.69 -0.56
N LYS A 618 0.79 -35.65 -0.19
CA LYS A 618 0.73 -36.31 1.13
C LYS A 618 1.13 -35.36 2.24
N ALA A 619 2.18 -34.58 2.05
CA ALA A 619 2.62 -33.58 3.02
C ALA A 619 1.54 -32.51 3.26
N VAL A 620 0.80 -32.13 2.22
CA VAL A 620 -0.32 -31.17 2.31
C VAL A 620 -1.50 -31.75 3.10
N ALA A 621 -1.87 -33.02 2.87
CA ALA A 621 -3.01 -33.64 3.53
C ALA A 621 -2.73 -34.08 4.97
N GLN A 622 -1.47 -34.32 5.34
CA GLN A 622 -1.07 -34.88 6.63
C GLN A 622 -1.64 -34.14 7.86
N PRO A 623 -1.63 -32.79 7.95
CA PRO A 623 -2.19 -32.09 9.10
C PRO A 623 -3.69 -32.35 9.28
N TYR A 624 -4.44 -32.41 8.18
CA TYR A 624 -5.88 -32.67 8.17
C TYR A 624 -6.19 -34.13 8.54
N ALA A 625 -5.38 -35.07 8.02
CA ALA A 625 -5.47 -36.49 8.38
C ALA A 625 -5.20 -36.72 9.87
N ALA A 626 -4.23 -36.00 10.46
CA ALA A 626 -3.92 -36.09 11.89
C ALA A 626 -5.09 -35.59 12.76
N VAL A 627 -5.74 -34.48 12.37
CA VAL A 627 -6.93 -33.99 13.07
C VAL A 627 -8.08 -34.98 12.96
N PHE A 628 -8.34 -35.53 11.77
CA PHE A 628 -9.38 -36.56 11.60
C PHE A 628 -9.12 -37.79 12.50
N ALA A 629 -7.89 -38.31 12.53
CA ALA A 629 -7.53 -39.46 13.35
C ALA A 629 -7.71 -39.18 14.86
N LYS A 630 -7.31 -37.99 15.32
CA LYS A 630 -7.50 -37.53 16.70
C LYS A 630 -8.99 -37.47 17.05
N VAL A 631 -9.78 -36.78 16.22
CA VAL A 631 -11.23 -36.62 16.44
C VAL A 631 -11.93 -37.97 16.43
N LYS A 632 -11.61 -38.84 15.48
CA LYS A 632 -12.16 -40.20 15.41
C LYS A 632 -11.93 -40.98 16.70
N SER A 633 -10.70 -40.98 17.22
CA SER A 633 -10.35 -41.68 18.46
C SER A 633 -11.08 -41.13 19.68
N GLU A 634 -11.22 -39.80 19.79
CA GLU A 634 -11.94 -39.18 20.91
C GLU A 634 -13.45 -39.42 20.84
N VAL A 635 -14.02 -39.48 19.64
CA VAL A 635 -15.43 -39.82 19.43
C VAL A 635 -15.70 -41.27 19.81
N GLU A 636 -14.82 -42.20 19.43
CA GLU A 636 -14.89 -43.61 19.85
C GLU A 636 -14.85 -43.72 21.38
N ALA A 637 -14.03 -42.92 22.05
CA ALA A 637 -13.93 -42.90 23.51
C ALA A 637 -15.20 -42.41 24.24
N LEU A 638 -16.10 -41.68 23.56
CA LEU A 638 -17.38 -41.26 24.14
C LEU A 638 -18.39 -42.41 24.28
N ASN A 639 -18.15 -43.56 23.64
CA ASN A 639 -19.01 -44.76 23.72
C ASN A 639 -20.50 -44.49 23.44
N LEU A 640 -20.80 -43.64 22.45
CA LEU A 640 -22.16 -43.29 22.05
C LEU A 640 -22.73 -44.34 21.07
N SER A 641 -23.99 -44.74 21.25
CA SER A 641 -24.67 -45.69 20.35
C SER A 641 -25.56 -44.95 19.34
N SER A 642 -25.11 -44.85 18.09
CA SER A 642 -25.87 -44.31 16.95
C SER A 642 -25.45 -45.02 15.66
N GLU A 643 -26.42 -45.51 14.88
CA GLU A 643 -26.17 -46.15 13.59
C GLU A 643 -25.51 -45.18 12.57
N PRO A 644 -25.99 -43.93 12.40
CA PRO A 644 -25.28 -42.92 11.63
C PRO A 644 -23.83 -42.68 12.10
N LEU A 645 -23.61 -42.63 13.42
CA LEU A 645 -22.27 -42.42 13.98
C LEU A 645 -21.33 -43.59 13.68
N ALA A 646 -21.80 -44.83 13.81
CA ALA A 646 -21.03 -46.02 13.48
C ALA A 646 -20.64 -46.05 11.98
N ALA A 647 -21.56 -45.66 11.09
CA ALA A 647 -21.27 -45.55 9.67
C ALA A 647 -20.21 -44.47 9.36
N LEU A 648 -20.25 -43.32 10.05
CA LEU A 648 -19.25 -42.26 9.90
C LEU A 648 -17.88 -42.68 10.42
N LEU A 649 -17.81 -43.37 11.57
CA LEU A 649 -16.56 -43.89 12.13
C LEU A 649 -15.89 -44.94 11.23
N ALA A 650 -16.69 -45.69 10.46
CA ALA A 650 -16.20 -46.66 9.47
C ALA A 650 -15.66 -46.03 8.17
N GLN A 651 -15.89 -44.73 7.92
CA GLN A 651 -15.40 -44.06 6.70
C GLN A 651 -13.86 -44.00 6.66
N ASN A 652 -13.32 -44.21 5.46
CA ASN A 652 -11.89 -44.07 5.18
C ASN A 652 -11.64 -42.96 4.15
N PRO A 653 -11.28 -41.73 4.58
CA PRO A 653 -11.01 -40.62 3.67
C PRO A 653 -9.73 -40.81 2.83
N ASP A 654 -8.85 -41.76 3.18
CA ASP A 654 -7.59 -41.99 2.43
C ASP A 654 -7.85 -42.45 0.99
N ALA A 655 -8.94 -43.18 0.74
CA ALA A 655 -9.29 -43.66 -0.59
C ALA A 655 -9.69 -42.51 -1.53
N GLU A 656 -10.51 -41.57 -1.04
CA GLU A 656 -10.91 -40.36 -1.78
C GLU A 656 -9.69 -39.46 -2.01
N PHE A 657 -8.86 -39.25 -0.98
CA PHE A 657 -7.59 -38.53 -1.13
C PHE A 657 -6.66 -39.14 -2.19
N ALA A 658 -6.47 -40.47 -2.15
CA ALA A 658 -5.62 -41.17 -3.12
C ALA A 658 -6.15 -41.04 -4.56
N SER A 659 -7.47 -41.03 -4.75
CA SER A 659 -8.09 -40.77 -6.05
C SER A 659 -7.78 -39.36 -6.54
N ILE A 660 -8.05 -38.33 -5.72
CA ILE A 660 -7.82 -36.92 -6.06
C ILE A 660 -6.34 -36.67 -6.37
N ALA A 661 -5.43 -37.15 -5.53
CA ALA A 661 -4.00 -37.00 -5.74
C ALA A 661 -3.50 -37.74 -7.01
N GLY A 662 -4.12 -38.88 -7.33
CA GLY A 662 -3.86 -39.70 -8.51
C GLY A 662 -4.27 -39.04 -9.83
N GLU A 663 -5.28 -38.16 -9.80
CA GLU A 663 -5.71 -37.33 -10.94
C GLU A 663 -4.76 -36.15 -11.23
N GLY A 664 -3.68 -36.01 -10.46
CA GLY A 664 -2.70 -34.94 -10.63
C GLY A 664 -3.11 -33.62 -9.96
N VAL A 665 -4.15 -33.62 -9.13
CA VAL A 665 -4.56 -32.45 -8.35
C VAL A 665 -3.45 -32.08 -7.35
N ARG A 666 -3.10 -30.79 -7.31
CA ARG A 666 -2.10 -30.22 -6.39
C ARG A 666 -2.66 -29.09 -5.53
N ASP A 667 -3.94 -28.77 -5.68
CA ASP A 667 -4.60 -27.74 -4.90
C ASP A 667 -4.75 -28.18 -3.44
N PRO A 668 -4.21 -27.42 -2.46
CA PRO A 668 -4.25 -27.82 -1.06
C PRO A 668 -5.66 -27.92 -0.47
N GLU A 669 -6.58 -27.05 -0.89
CA GLU A 669 -7.96 -27.05 -0.42
C GLU A 669 -8.63 -28.37 -0.85
N GLN A 670 -8.50 -28.75 -2.13
CA GLN A 670 -9.05 -30.00 -2.66
C GLN A 670 -8.45 -31.26 -2.01
N LEU A 671 -7.13 -31.27 -1.77
CA LEU A 671 -6.46 -32.39 -1.11
C LEU A 671 -6.88 -32.56 0.36
N ALA A 672 -7.27 -31.47 1.03
CA ALA A 672 -7.73 -31.48 2.42
C ALA A 672 -9.20 -31.90 2.58
N LEU A 673 -10.05 -31.66 1.57
CA LEU A 673 -11.49 -31.87 1.64
C LEU A 673 -11.94 -33.26 2.12
N PRO A 674 -11.33 -34.41 1.72
CA PRO A 674 -11.76 -35.72 2.20
C PRO A 674 -11.74 -35.84 3.73
N TYR A 675 -10.65 -35.42 4.35
CA TYR A 675 -10.46 -35.46 5.80
C TYR A 675 -11.35 -34.44 6.53
N LEU A 676 -11.49 -33.24 5.96
CA LEU A 676 -12.32 -32.19 6.53
C LEU A 676 -13.81 -32.54 6.50
N ARG A 677 -14.30 -33.12 5.40
CA ARG A 677 -15.68 -33.61 5.27
C ARG A 677 -15.97 -34.70 6.30
N ALA A 678 -15.07 -35.68 6.45
CA ALA A 678 -15.23 -36.75 7.43
C ALA A 678 -15.25 -36.20 8.87
N THR A 679 -14.33 -35.28 9.20
CA THR A 679 -14.27 -34.62 10.51
C THR A 679 -15.53 -33.79 10.79
N SER A 680 -16.00 -33.00 9.82
CA SER A 680 -17.21 -32.19 9.95
C SER A 680 -18.46 -33.04 10.16
N LYS A 681 -18.61 -34.14 9.41
CA LYS A 681 -19.75 -35.05 9.56
C LYS A 681 -19.79 -35.70 10.95
N LEU A 682 -18.64 -36.11 11.49
CA LEU A 682 -18.56 -36.61 12.86
C LEU A 682 -19.01 -35.54 13.86
N ARG A 683 -18.50 -34.31 13.75
CA ARG A 683 -18.90 -33.18 14.61
C ARG A 683 -20.41 -32.91 14.53
N ASP A 684 -20.97 -32.86 13.33
CA ASP A 684 -22.39 -32.56 13.12
C ASP A 684 -23.28 -33.64 13.74
N GLU A 685 -22.90 -34.91 13.58
CA GLU A 685 -23.63 -36.03 14.18
C GLU A 685 -23.57 -36.01 15.71
N LEU A 686 -22.39 -35.72 16.29
CA LEU A 686 -22.27 -35.50 17.74
C LEU A 686 -23.23 -34.41 18.23
N ARG A 687 -23.33 -33.28 17.52
CA ARG A 687 -24.25 -32.19 17.88
C ARG A 687 -25.72 -32.61 17.83
N ARG A 688 -26.12 -33.50 16.91
CA ARG A 688 -27.48 -34.06 16.89
C ARG A 688 -27.75 -34.91 18.14
N LEU A 689 -26.77 -35.74 18.53
CA LEU A 689 -26.87 -36.63 19.69
C LEU A 689 -26.83 -35.89 21.04
N VAL A 690 -26.41 -34.62 21.08
CA VAL A 690 -26.39 -33.78 22.31
C VAL A 690 -27.74 -33.77 23.03
N SER A 691 -28.84 -33.73 22.27
CA SER A 691 -30.19 -33.63 22.84
C SER A 691 -30.63 -34.90 23.57
N THR A 692 -30.08 -36.05 23.19
CA THR A 692 -30.41 -37.38 23.72
C THR A 692 -29.32 -37.95 24.65
N ALA A 693 -28.22 -37.22 24.84
CA ALA A 693 -27.07 -37.66 25.65
C ALA A 693 -27.29 -37.43 27.16
N SER A 694 -26.60 -38.22 27.99
CA SER A 694 -26.56 -38.02 29.45
C SER A 694 -25.90 -36.66 29.80
N PRO A 695 -26.11 -36.10 31.00
CA PRO A 695 -25.52 -34.80 31.38
C PRO A 695 -24.00 -34.72 31.22
N ASP A 696 -23.28 -35.78 31.61
CA ASP A 696 -21.82 -35.85 31.48
C ASP A 696 -21.39 -36.00 30.02
N ALA A 697 -22.07 -36.86 29.25
CA ALA A 697 -21.82 -37.01 27.82
C ALA A 697 -22.13 -35.72 27.06
N LYS A 698 -23.20 -35.01 27.43
CA LYS A 698 -23.57 -33.71 26.85
C LYS A 698 -22.47 -32.67 27.03
N LYS A 699 -21.88 -32.58 28.23
CA LYS A 699 -20.77 -31.66 28.50
C LYS A 699 -19.54 -32.02 27.68
N ALA A 700 -19.21 -33.32 27.61
CA ALA A 700 -18.07 -33.81 26.83
C ALA A 700 -18.25 -33.59 25.32
N ILE A 701 -19.45 -33.86 24.78
CA ILE A 701 -19.78 -33.63 23.38
C ILE A 701 -19.66 -32.15 23.04
N LEU A 702 -20.27 -31.26 23.83
CA LEU A 702 -20.21 -29.81 23.56
C LEU A 702 -18.76 -29.32 23.55
N ALA A 703 -17.97 -29.67 24.57
CA ALA A 703 -16.55 -29.33 24.66
C ALA A 703 -15.75 -29.84 23.45
N LEU A 704 -15.98 -31.09 23.01
CA LEU A 704 -15.31 -31.65 21.85
C LEU A 704 -15.72 -30.94 20.55
N THR A 705 -17.02 -30.71 20.35
CA THR A 705 -17.53 -30.06 19.13
C THR A 705 -17.12 -28.59 19.00
N ASP A 706 -16.98 -27.88 20.13
CA ASP A 706 -16.45 -26.52 20.18
C ASP A 706 -14.95 -26.53 19.93
N ARG A 707 -14.18 -27.44 20.55
CA ARG A 707 -12.73 -27.55 20.31
C ARG A 707 -12.40 -27.89 18.86
N ILE A 708 -13.18 -28.78 18.22
CA ILE A 708 -13.01 -29.11 16.79
C ILE A 708 -13.19 -27.85 15.93
N ARG A 709 -14.24 -27.06 16.17
CA ARG A 709 -14.55 -25.85 15.40
C ARG A 709 -13.56 -24.73 15.68
N ASP A 710 -13.31 -24.43 16.96
CA ASP A 710 -12.67 -23.19 17.41
C ASP A 710 -11.15 -23.34 17.60
N GLU A 711 -10.63 -24.57 17.68
CA GLU A 711 -9.20 -24.84 17.88
C GLU A 711 -8.59 -25.76 16.82
N ASP A 712 -9.05 -27.02 16.72
CA ASP A 712 -8.38 -28.05 15.90
C ASP A 712 -8.38 -27.68 14.40
N LEU A 713 -9.49 -27.15 13.88
CA LEU A 713 -9.61 -26.73 12.47
C LEU A 713 -9.12 -25.29 12.23
N THR A 714 -9.29 -24.39 13.21
CA THR A 714 -8.84 -22.99 13.13
C THR A 714 -7.35 -22.88 12.83
N VAL A 715 -6.51 -23.69 13.50
CA VAL A 715 -5.05 -23.65 13.29
C VAL A 715 -4.62 -24.18 11.92
N LEU A 716 -5.50 -24.91 11.23
CA LEU A 716 -5.29 -25.40 9.87
C LEU A 716 -5.91 -24.50 8.80
N GLY A 717 -6.44 -23.33 9.19
CA GLY A 717 -7.07 -22.39 8.26
C GLY A 717 -8.45 -22.84 7.78
N VAL A 718 -9.21 -23.54 8.64
CA VAL A 718 -10.55 -24.03 8.31
C VAL A 718 -11.57 -23.51 9.30
N SER A 719 -12.62 -22.88 8.78
CA SER A 719 -13.80 -22.43 9.53
C SER A 719 -15.00 -23.30 9.17
N LEU A 720 -15.84 -23.61 10.16
CA LEU A 720 -17.11 -24.32 9.97
C LEU A 720 -18.28 -23.39 10.26
N ASP A 721 -19.17 -23.24 9.27
CA ASP A 721 -20.42 -22.51 9.41
C ASP A 721 -21.56 -23.49 9.62
N ASP A 722 -22.17 -23.43 10.81
CA ASP A 722 -23.33 -24.25 11.15
C ASP A 722 -24.55 -23.85 10.31
N ARG A 723 -25.22 -24.81 9.67
CA ARG A 723 -26.44 -24.58 8.90
C ARG A 723 -27.69 -25.07 9.64
N PRO A 724 -28.86 -24.41 9.46
CA PRO A 724 -30.13 -24.86 10.01
C PRO A 724 -30.62 -26.18 9.37
N ASP A 725 -31.65 -26.78 9.96
CA ASP A 725 -32.42 -27.91 9.41
C ASP A 725 -31.63 -29.21 9.15
N GLY A 726 -30.58 -29.45 9.94
CA GLY A 726 -29.84 -30.70 9.90
C GLY A 726 -28.92 -30.87 8.69
N LYS A 727 -28.70 -29.81 7.90
CA LYS A 727 -27.68 -29.78 6.84
C LYS A 727 -26.26 -29.88 7.43
N SER A 728 -25.32 -30.43 6.67
CA SER A 728 -23.90 -30.48 7.04
C SER A 728 -23.34 -29.07 7.25
N SER A 729 -22.39 -28.90 8.16
CA SER A 729 -21.68 -27.63 8.29
C SER A 729 -20.92 -27.28 7.00
N LEU A 730 -20.91 -26.01 6.65
CA LEU A 730 -20.23 -25.51 5.46
C LEU A 730 -18.74 -25.31 5.78
N ILE A 731 -17.86 -25.97 5.03
CA ILE A 731 -16.40 -25.94 5.23
C ILE A 731 -15.80 -24.78 4.44
N LYS A 732 -15.18 -23.83 5.13
CA LYS A 732 -14.54 -22.65 4.52
C LYS A 732 -13.04 -22.66 4.78
N PHE A 733 -12.27 -22.40 3.73
CA PHE A 733 -10.84 -22.14 3.85
C PHE A 733 -10.62 -20.64 4.06
N VAL A 734 -9.89 -20.29 5.11
CA VAL A 734 -9.52 -18.94 5.51
C VAL A 734 -8.08 -19.00 6.05
N PRO A 735 -7.19 -18.04 5.75
CA PRO A 735 -5.82 -18.09 6.28
C PRO A 735 -5.79 -18.31 7.80
N ALA A 736 -5.00 -19.28 8.26
CA ALA A 736 -4.93 -19.66 9.68
C ALA A 736 -4.56 -18.45 10.58
N SER A 737 -3.69 -17.58 10.09
CA SER A 737 -3.31 -16.33 10.78
C SER A 737 -4.52 -15.43 11.06
N GLU A 738 -5.47 -15.31 10.12
CA GLU A 738 -6.69 -14.51 10.29
C GLU A 738 -7.63 -15.14 11.31
N LEU A 739 -7.86 -16.46 11.23
CA LEU A 739 -8.72 -17.16 12.20
C LEU A 739 -8.14 -17.11 13.62
N ILE A 740 -6.82 -17.28 13.75
CA ILE A 740 -6.12 -17.19 15.03
C ILE A 740 -6.19 -15.75 15.59
N ALA A 741 -5.99 -14.73 14.74
CA ALA A 741 -6.10 -13.34 15.15
C ALA A 741 -7.53 -13.02 15.65
N ALA A 742 -8.56 -13.42 14.90
CA ALA A 742 -9.95 -13.23 15.29
C ALA A 742 -10.30 -13.94 16.61
N ARG A 743 -9.79 -15.16 16.81
CA ARG A 743 -9.93 -15.90 18.08
C ARG A 743 -9.27 -15.16 19.24
N ASN A 744 -8.03 -14.72 19.07
CA ASN A 744 -7.27 -14.00 20.09
C ASN A 744 -7.94 -12.67 20.44
N GLU A 745 -8.49 -11.97 19.45
CA GLU A 745 -9.22 -10.72 19.66
C GLU A 745 -10.54 -10.95 20.41
N LYS A 746 -11.29 -12.00 20.07
CA LYS A 746 -12.50 -12.41 20.80
C LYS A 746 -12.16 -12.71 22.27
N LEU A 747 -11.11 -13.49 22.51
CA LEU A 747 -10.62 -13.80 23.86
C LEU A 747 -10.21 -12.53 24.62
N ALA A 748 -9.53 -11.59 23.96
CA ALA A 748 -9.15 -10.31 24.55
C ALA A 748 -10.38 -9.47 24.92
N ARG A 749 -11.39 -9.37 24.04
CA ARG A 749 -12.66 -8.67 24.30
C ARG A 749 -13.44 -9.32 25.44
N GLU A 750 -13.46 -10.64 25.52
CA GLU A 750 -14.10 -11.38 26.62
C GLU A 750 -13.37 -11.15 27.94
N ALA A 751 -12.04 -11.18 27.95
CA ALA A 751 -11.22 -10.86 29.12
C ALA A 751 -11.42 -9.41 29.57
N GLU A 752 -11.53 -8.46 28.64
CA GLU A 752 -11.83 -7.05 28.93
C GLU A 752 -13.23 -6.89 29.53
N LYS A 753 -14.27 -7.51 28.94
CA LYS A 753 -15.62 -7.52 29.50
C LYS A 753 -15.66 -8.13 30.90
N ALA A 754 -14.91 -9.22 31.13
CA ALA A 754 -14.81 -9.85 32.44
C ALA A 754 -14.13 -8.93 33.47
N ARG A 755 -13.03 -8.27 33.08
CA ARG A 755 -12.36 -7.25 33.90
C ARG A 755 -13.28 -6.08 34.22
N ALA A 756 -13.97 -5.52 33.23
CA ALA A 756 -14.90 -4.42 33.40
C ALA A 756 -16.07 -4.79 34.31
N LYS A 757 -16.59 -6.03 34.21
CA LYS A 757 -17.65 -6.53 35.09
C LYS A 757 -17.17 -6.68 36.54
N GLU A 758 -15.96 -7.18 36.75
CA GLU A 758 -15.36 -7.31 38.09
C GLU A 758 -15.04 -5.93 38.70
N GLU A 759 -14.52 -5.00 37.90
CA GLU A 759 -14.26 -3.62 38.32
C GLU A 759 -15.55 -2.88 38.68
N ALA A 760 -16.60 -3.01 37.87
CA ALA A 760 -17.92 -2.46 38.16
C ALA A 760 -18.54 -3.05 39.44
N LYS A 761 -18.32 -4.35 39.70
CA LYS A 761 -18.75 -5.01 40.95
C LYS A 761 -18.02 -4.41 42.16
N ARG A 762 -16.68 -4.29 42.10
CA ARG A 762 -15.87 -3.69 43.18
C ARG A 762 -16.25 -2.23 43.42
N ALA A 763 -16.45 -1.44 42.37
CA ALA A 763 -16.89 -0.05 42.48
C ALA A 763 -18.27 0.08 43.14
N ARG A 764 -19.21 -0.81 42.80
CA ARG A 764 -20.54 -0.85 43.44
C ARG A 764 -20.45 -1.23 44.92
N GLU A 765 -19.65 -2.23 45.27
CA GLU A 765 -19.43 -2.65 46.67
C GLU A 765 -18.78 -1.53 47.50
N GLN A 766 -17.80 -0.84 46.94
CA GLN A 766 -17.15 0.30 47.58
C GLN A 766 -18.12 1.49 47.74
N ALA A 767 -18.88 1.84 46.71
CA ALA A 767 -19.87 2.91 46.77
C ALA A 767 -20.98 2.59 47.79
N GLU A 768 -21.41 1.34 47.89
CA GLU A 768 -22.37 0.91 48.90
C GLU A 768 -21.77 1.01 50.32
N LYS A 769 -20.51 0.59 50.51
CA LYS A 769 -19.81 0.74 51.79
C LYS A 769 -19.68 2.20 52.19
N GLU A 770 -19.24 3.08 51.30
CA GLU A 770 -19.12 4.53 51.56
C GLU A 770 -20.48 5.18 51.84
N LYS A 771 -21.54 4.78 51.11
CA LYS A 771 -22.91 5.22 51.38
C LYS A 771 -23.29 4.90 52.82
N TRP A 772 -23.05 3.67 53.26
CA TRP A 772 -23.43 3.24 54.61
C TRP A 772 -22.53 3.85 55.70
N GLU A 773 -21.23 4.01 55.46
CA GLU A 773 -20.33 4.72 56.39
C GLU A 773 -20.79 6.18 56.61
N LYS A 774 -21.10 6.91 55.54
CA LYS A 774 -21.62 8.29 55.64
C LYS A 774 -22.98 8.35 56.35
N ALA A 775 -23.82 7.33 56.14
CA ALA A 775 -25.13 7.24 56.77
C ALA A 775 -25.07 6.88 58.27
N LYS A 776 -23.93 6.43 58.82
CA LYS A 776 -23.79 6.17 60.27
C LYS A 776 -23.94 7.43 61.11
N LEU A 777 -23.54 8.59 60.59
CA LEU A 777 -23.56 9.85 61.33
C LEU A 777 -25.01 10.34 61.48
N PRO A 778 -25.51 10.53 62.72
CA PRO A 778 -26.84 11.08 62.94
C PRO A 778 -26.95 12.49 62.35
N HIS A 779 -28.12 12.81 61.80
CA HIS A 779 -28.40 14.14 61.24
C HIS A 779 -28.26 15.26 62.29
N THR A 780 -28.48 14.97 63.57
CA THR A 780 -28.31 15.90 64.69
C THR A 780 -26.84 16.22 65.03
N GLU A 781 -25.89 15.44 64.51
CA GLU A 781 -24.46 15.61 64.77
C GLU A 781 -23.67 16.07 63.54
N MET A 782 -24.27 16.00 62.35
CA MET A 782 -23.53 16.17 61.09
C MET A 782 -22.83 17.53 60.91
N PHE A 783 -23.33 18.58 61.57
CA PHE A 783 -22.77 19.93 61.47
C PHE A 783 -21.99 20.36 62.70
N LYS A 784 -21.95 19.56 63.77
CA LYS A 784 -21.31 19.96 65.04
C LYS A 784 -19.78 19.95 64.98
N GLY A 785 -19.20 19.25 64.01
CA GLY A 785 -17.76 19.20 63.76
C GLY A 785 -17.27 20.18 62.68
N ASP A 786 -18.13 21.03 62.12
CA ASP A 786 -17.73 22.01 61.11
C ASP A 786 -17.31 23.32 61.79
N ASP A 787 -16.05 23.72 61.63
CA ASP A 787 -15.44 24.88 62.29
C ASP A 787 -16.08 26.22 61.92
N LYS A 788 -16.92 26.27 60.87
CA LYS A 788 -17.61 27.48 60.43
C LYS A 788 -18.75 27.92 61.36
N TYR A 789 -19.25 27.01 62.21
CA TYR A 789 -20.45 27.25 63.00
C TYR A 789 -20.12 27.29 64.50
N ALA A 790 -20.84 28.14 65.23
CA ALA A 790 -20.61 28.35 66.67
C ALA A 790 -21.78 27.90 67.55
N GLU A 791 -23.01 27.91 67.03
CA GLU A 791 -24.21 27.51 67.76
C GLU A 791 -25.12 26.68 66.84
N TRP A 792 -25.92 25.78 67.44
CA TRP A 792 -26.86 24.89 66.76
C TRP A 792 -28.20 24.85 67.52
N ASP A 793 -29.28 24.58 66.82
CA ASP A 793 -30.60 24.37 67.42
C ASP A 793 -30.77 22.94 68.00
N ALA A 794 -31.97 22.66 68.53
CA ALA A 794 -32.31 21.36 69.12
C ALA A 794 -32.22 20.19 68.12
N ASP A 795 -32.37 20.47 66.82
CA ASP A 795 -32.29 19.48 65.74
C ASP A 795 -30.87 19.37 65.16
N GLY A 796 -29.90 20.12 65.69
CA GLY A 796 -28.50 20.12 65.30
C GLY A 796 -28.20 20.95 64.04
N LEU A 797 -29.11 21.83 63.61
CA LEU A 797 -28.89 22.77 62.51
C LEU A 797 -28.11 24.01 62.99
N PRO A 798 -27.08 24.46 62.26
CA PRO A 798 -26.33 25.65 62.63
C PRO A 798 -27.19 26.91 62.65
N THR A 799 -27.10 27.68 63.73
CA THR A 799 -27.80 28.96 63.91
C THR A 799 -26.87 30.16 63.77
N LYS A 800 -25.58 30.03 64.13
CA LYS A 800 -24.58 31.13 64.04
C LYS A 800 -23.25 30.73 63.40
N LEU A 801 -22.63 31.70 62.72
CA LEU A 801 -21.28 31.60 62.15
C LEU A 801 -20.20 31.94 63.20
N ARG A 802 -19.05 31.26 63.14
CA ARG A 802 -17.94 31.42 64.10
C ARG A 802 -17.13 32.70 63.88
N ASP A 803 -16.99 33.15 62.64
CA ASP A 803 -16.13 34.28 62.25
C ASP A 803 -16.77 35.67 62.48
N GLY A 804 -17.59 35.82 63.53
CA GLY A 804 -18.25 37.08 63.87
C GLY A 804 -19.37 37.52 62.92
N GLY A 805 -19.81 36.64 62.01
CA GLY A 805 -20.79 36.91 60.95
C GLY A 805 -22.27 36.90 61.36
N GLY A 806 -22.58 36.77 62.65
CA GLY A 806 -23.97 36.72 63.15
C GLY A 806 -24.72 35.43 62.75
N ASP A 807 -26.04 35.54 62.62
CA ASP A 807 -26.93 34.43 62.28
C ASP A 807 -26.67 33.88 60.87
N VAL A 808 -26.81 32.56 60.70
CA VAL A 808 -26.64 31.91 59.38
C VAL A 808 -27.66 32.48 58.37
N PRO A 809 -27.23 32.97 57.19
CA PRO A 809 -28.13 33.54 56.19
C PRO A 809 -29.25 32.58 55.76
N LYS A 810 -30.47 33.09 55.55
CA LYS A 810 -31.65 32.27 55.18
C LYS A 810 -31.46 31.39 53.94
N SER A 811 -30.69 31.84 52.95
CA SER A 811 -30.37 31.06 51.74
C SER A 811 -29.46 29.86 52.07
N GLN A 812 -28.48 30.05 52.94
CA GLN A 812 -27.59 29.00 53.43
C GLN A 812 -28.33 28.04 54.37
N LEU A 813 -29.20 28.54 55.23
CA LEU A 813 -30.03 27.72 56.11
C LEU A 813 -30.93 26.75 55.32
N LYS A 814 -31.55 27.20 54.22
CA LYS A 814 -32.32 26.30 53.33
C LYS A 814 -31.46 25.19 52.72
N LYS A 815 -30.20 25.48 52.40
CA LYS A 815 -29.25 24.47 51.88
C LYS A 815 -28.88 23.47 52.96
N LEU A 816 -28.56 23.94 54.17
CA LEU A 816 -28.25 23.09 55.33
C LEU A 816 -29.45 22.21 55.72
N GLN A 817 -30.68 22.75 55.70
CA GLN A 817 -31.91 21.98 55.93
C GLN A 817 -32.11 20.88 54.89
N LYS A 818 -31.78 21.13 53.61
CA LYS A 818 -31.87 20.11 52.57
C LYS A 818 -30.82 19.01 52.76
N GLU A 819 -29.61 19.37 53.16
CA GLU A 819 -28.54 18.43 53.48
C GLU A 819 -28.87 17.60 54.72
N TRP A 820 -29.40 18.24 55.76
CA TRP A 820 -29.90 17.62 56.98
C TRP A 820 -31.02 16.62 56.68
N ALA A 821 -32.03 16.99 55.88
CA ALA A 821 -33.14 16.12 55.53
C ALA A 821 -32.67 14.89 54.73
N ARG A 822 -31.69 15.08 53.83
CA ARG A 822 -31.06 13.99 53.09
C ARG A 822 -30.30 13.05 54.03
N GLN A 823 -29.54 13.60 54.99
CA GLN A 823 -28.81 12.82 55.97
C GLN A 823 -29.74 12.08 56.93
N LYS A 824 -30.82 12.71 57.37
CA LYS A 824 -31.85 12.10 58.21
C LYS A 824 -32.42 10.86 57.53
N LYS A 825 -32.87 10.99 56.28
CA LYS A 825 -33.35 9.86 55.49
C LYS A 825 -32.29 8.76 55.33
N ALA A 826 -31.06 9.13 55.02
CA ALA A 826 -29.96 8.16 54.87
C ALA A 826 -29.65 7.42 56.17
N HIS A 827 -29.64 8.13 57.31
CA HIS A 827 -29.40 7.55 58.64
C HIS A 827 -30.56 6.66 59.09
N GLU A 828 -31.80 7.05 58.86
CA GLU A 828 -32.98 6.23 59.11
C GLU A 828 -32.97 4.94 58.27
N GLU A 829 -32.59 5.03 56.99
CA GLU A 829 -32.38 3.84 56.13
C GLU A 829 -31.26 2.94 56.67
N TRP A 830 -30.17 3.53 57.17
CA TRP A 830 -29.06 2.79 57.79
C TRP A 830 -29.50 2.10 59.09
N GLN A 831 -30.25 2.80 59.96
CA GLN A 831 -30.81 2.23 61.18
C GLN A 831 -31.80 1.10 60.88
N ALA A 832 -32.64 1.23 59.85
CA ALA A 832 -33.54 0.16 59.43
C ALA A 832 -32.78 -1.07 58.93
N LYS A 833 -31.65 -0.89 58.23
CA LYS A 833 -30.85 -1.98 57.66
C LYS A 833 -29.89 -2.65 58.66
N PHE A 834 -29.30 -1.89 59.59
CA PHE A 834 -28.23 -2.37 60.49
C PHE A 834 -28.55 -2.19 61.99
N GLY A 835 -29.60 -1.44 62.36
CA GLY A 835 -29.94 -1.08 63.74
C GLY A 835 -30.83 -2.09 64.47
N ALA A 836 -31.38 -3.10 63.81
CA ALA A 836 -32.10 -4.20 64.45
C ALA A 836 -31.11 -5.24 65.02
N GLY A 837 -30.39 -4.86 66.09
CA GLY A 837 -29.36 -5.72 66.68
C GLY A 837 -28.67 -5.18 67.91
N LYS A 838 -29.32 -4.31 68.70
CA LYS A 838 -29.00 -4.03 70.12
C LYS A 838 -30.28 -3.56 70.82
N ALA A 839 -31.06 -4.53 71.30
CA ALA A 839 -31.93 -4.32 72.46
C ALA A 839 -31.08 -4.53 73.72
#